data_AF-A0A3Q0IUT5-F1
#
_entry.id   AF-A0A3Q0IUT5-F1
#
_cell.length_a   1.000
_cell.length_b   1.000
_cell.length_c   1.000
_cell.angle_alpha   90.00
_cell.angle_beta   90.00
_cell.angle_gamma   90.00
#
_symmetry.space_group_name_H-M   'P 1'
#
loop_
_entity.id
_entity.type
_entity.pdbx_description
1 polymer ?
#
loop_
_entity_poly.entity_id
_entity_poly.type
_entity_poly.pdbx_seq_one_letter_code
_entity_poly.pdbx_strand_id
1 'polypeptide(L)'
;MLISPQIGSSMKSVGEVMSIGRNFEEAFQKAFRMVDESVIGFDPYLEPSNEEELSEPTDKRMFVLAAALKSNISIDKLYSLTKIDRWFLYRMANIIRVQNILESYKVQTLPIELLRQSKQLGFCDKQIASFIECTELMVRKMREDNGIRPYNKQIDTLAAEHPAQTNYLYLTYNATAHDLADPSEYIMVIGSGVYRIGSSVEFDWCAVGCIKELRRLKKKTIMVNCNPETVSTDYDIPDRLYFEEISFEVVMDIYNSENPEGVILSMGGQLPNNIAMDLYRQNARILGTSPESIDGAENRYKFSRQRHLLWIVCNMENVDPLGIHTGESIVVAPSQTLTNREYNRLRTTATKVIRHFGVVGECNIQYAVSPYNEDYYIIEVNARLSRSSALASKATGYPLAYVAAKLGLGVALPDITNSVTGTTPACFEPSLDYCVVKMPRWDLNKFTRVSTKLFPQGPFNMQLIAKDNELKVIECNVRVSRSFPFVSKTLDLDFVAMATRVIVGEVVEPVEVLYGKSKVGVKVPQFSFSRLTGADVTLGVGMASTGEVACFGDNIYEAYLKAIIASSGFTIPTKAVLLSVGGIKQKEELLDSVRVLEKLAAKMGFKIYASSGTADFYSVKGIRGIEVVEHEWRFENIGEEDAHVCHVARKEEIMLIKNVKAMGVPVTCEVCPHHLFLTKKDLEVIGEDKGQVRPMLVSEEDRQALWDNMDVIDCFATDHAPHTLAEKTSANPPPGYPGLETVLPLLLTAVSEGRLSMNDLVAKFHSNPKRIFNLPEQYNTYIEVDLEKHWEIPAAPKFSKAQWTPFAGRKVVGAVHRVVLRGQVAYIDGQVFAPPGYGNDVREWKAPVIKNPPLLSIAQDFPRPPSTLDYFTPLSPTPEQHAPEVFVELADGHPHHPPPRPIQTNMDELYIPLPQHPHPGYSHGLNARHILEVAMFNRDQIRELFNVARALKRFKHKGHILEDKVMASVFYEVSTRTSCSFNVAMQRLGGRVVHIDESSSSVKKGETLQGKHCEFYPLFLNLMGSPYILDRLQTVFNRLQTRLLTLYDVKLNYVSPPNLGMPESIQEFVASKGKQQEVYESLEQVLPVTDVLYMTRIRKERGNTTR
;
A
#
# COMPACT_ATOMS: atom_id res chain seq x y z
N MET A 1 7.10 -8.29 -2.90
CA MET A 1 7.20 -7.20 -3.89
C MET A 1 8.63 -6.68 -3.83
N LEU A 2 9.29 -6.46 -4.97
CA LEU A 2 10.70 -6.04 -5.05
C LEU A 2 10.84 -4.50 -5.15
N ILE A 3 10.15 -3.78 -4.26
CA ILE A 3 10.28 -2.32 -4.16
C ILE A 3 11.53 -2.01 -3.33
N SER A 4 12.52 -1.32 -3.91
CA SER A 4 13.68 -0.86 -3.13
C SER A 4 13.24 0.13 -2.03
N PRO A 5 13.64 -0.07 -0.75
CA PRO A 5 13.31 0.83 0.35
C PRO A 5 14.20 2.10 0.40
N GLN A 6 15.28 2.17 -0.39
CA GLN A 6 16.17 3.33 -0.45
C GLN A 6 15.41 4.60 -0.85
N ILE A 7 15.59 5.68 -0.10
CA ILE A 7 15.06 7.02 -0.36
C ILE A 7 16.09 7.81 -1.19
N GLY A 8 15.61 8.65 -2.09
CA GLY A 8 16.45 9.51 -2.93
C GLY A 8 15.68 10.73 -3.41
N SER A 9 16.13 11.34 -4.51
CA SER A 9 15.47 12.51 -5.12
C SER A 9 14.06 12.22 -5.67
N SER A 10 13.75 10.95 -5.98
CA SER A 10 12.40 10.53 -6.37
C SER A 10 11.55 10.20 -5.14
N MET A 11 10.46 10.95 -4.94
CA MET A 11 9.58 10.83 -3.78
C MET A 11 8.75 9.54 -3.80
N LYS A 12 9.00 8.66 -2.81
CA LYS A 12 8.29 7.38 -2.61
C LYS A 12 7.20 7.41 -1.52
N SER A 13 7.12 8.47 -0.72
CA SER A 13 6.12 8.64 0.33
C SER A 13 4.68 8.70 -0.22
N VAL A 14 3.72 8.26 0.60
CA VAL A 14 2.28 8.18 0.27
C VAL A 14 1.39 9.11 1.11
N GLY A 15 2.02 9.92 1.96
CA GLY A 15 1.41 10.90 2.87
C GLY A 15 2.47 11.42 3.84
N GLU A 16 2.12 12.43 4.64
CA GLU A 16 2.98 13.06 5.64
C GLU A 16 2.23 13.38 6.93
N VAL A 17 2.99 13.76 7.98
CA VAL A 17 2.48 14.16 9.29
C VAL A 17 3.17 15.44 9.76
N MET A 18 2.45 16.25 10.51
CA MET A 18 3.01 17.41 11.19
C MET A 18 2.75 17.30 12.70
N SER A 19 3.65 17.87 13.50
CA SER A 19 3.48 17.95 14.95
C SER A 19 4.00 19.28 15.45
N ILE A 20 3.50 19.71 16.60
CA ILE A 20 3.89 20.98 17.23
C ILE A 20 4.23 20.72 18.69
N GLY A 21 5.34 21.30 19.13
CA GLY A 21 5.87 21.26 20.49
C GLY A 21 6.81 22.44 20.70
N ARG A 22 7.06 22.82 21.96
CA ARG A 22 7.87 24.02 22.29
C ARG A 22 9.37 23.74 22.35
N ASN A 23 9.78 22.49 22.12
CA ASN A 23 11.16 22.09 21.87
C ASN A 23 11.20 20.99 20.78
N PHE A 24 12.39 20.70 20.24
CA PHE A 24 12.54 19.74 19.15
C PHE A 24 12.10 18.33 19.56
N GLU A 25 12.52 17.85 20.73
CA GLU A 25 12.21 16.50 21.21
C GLU A 25 10.70 16.29 21.37
N GLU A 26 9.98 17.28 21.91
CA GLU A 26 8.53 17.23 22.08
C GLU A 26 7.80 17.09 20.73
N ALA A 27 8.17 17.89 19.72
CA ALA A 27 7.61 17.77 18.38
C ALA A 27 8.03 16.44 17.72
N PHE A 28 9.33 16.14 17.70
CA PHE A 28 9.91 14.99 17.02
C PHE A 28 9.31 13.65 17.50
N GLN A 29 9.15 13.45 18.81
CA GLN A 29 8.51 12.22 19.32
C GLN A 29 7.01 12.15 19.02
N LYS A 30 6.28 13.28 19.01
CA LYS A 30 4.88 13.33 18.56
C LYS A 30 4.75 12.97 17.07
N ALA A 31 5.61 13.53 16.21
CA ALA A 31 5.63 13.19 14.78
C ALA A 31 5.81 11.68 14.55
N PHE A 32 6.72 11.02 15.28
CA PHE A 32 6.96 9.59 15.10
C PHE A 32 5.73 8.73 15.40
N ARG A 33 4.98 9.04 16.47
CA ARG A 33 3.73 8.34 16.80
C ARG A 33 2.57 8.63 15.84
N MET A 34 2.64 9.72 15.09
CA MET A 34 1.65 10.05 14.06
C MET A 34 1.87 9.26 12.76
N VAL A 35 3.09 8.76 12.48
CA VAL A 35 3.43 8.02 11.25
C VAL A 35 2.76 6.64 11.21
N ASP A 36 2.85 5.87 12.29
CA ASP A 36 2.18 4.57 12.40
C ASP A 36 1.87 4.20 13.86
N GLU A 37 0.77 3.48 14.08
CA GLU A 37 0.25 3.10 15.40
C GLU A 37 1.11 2.07 16.16
N SER A 38 2.01 1.37 15.45
CA SER A 38 3.04 0.53 16.06
C SER A 38 4.23 1.32 16.61
N VAL A 39 4.51 2.50 16.06
CA VAL A 39 5.65 3.34 16.44
C VAL A 39 5.29 4.15 17.69
N ILE A 40 5.89 3.81 18.82
CA ILE A 40 5.66 4.52 20.09
C ILE A 40 6.54 5.77 20.28
N GLY A 41 7.51 6.03 19.38
CA GLY A 41 8.36 7.22 19.42
C GLY A 41 9.71 6.98 18.74
N PHE A 42 10.75 7.69 19.19
CA PHE A 42 12.13 7.48 18.71
C PHE A 42 12.77 6.29 19.42
N ASP A 43 12.38 5.08 19.01
CA ASP A 43 12.70 3.82 19.70
C ASP A 43 13.97 3.14 19.14
N PRO A 44 15.00 2.87 19.97
CA PRO A 44 16.24 2.19 19.57
C PRO A 44 16.14 0.65 19.49
N TYR A 45 14.98 0.05 19.76
CA TYR A 45 14.80 -1.40 19.79
C TYR A 45 14.06 -1.97 18.55
N LEU A 46 13.54 -1.10 17.68
CA LEU A 46 12.79 -1.53 16.48
C LEU A 46 13.70 -2.07 15.35
N GLU A 47 14.92 -1.54 15.22
CA GLU A 47 15.90 -1.95 14.19
C GLU A 47 17.32 -1.97 14.77
N PRO A 48 18.23 -2.84 14.29
CA PRO A 48 19.62 -2.86 14.73
C PRO A 48 20.42 -1.67 14.15
N SER A 49 21.52 -1.30 14.82
CA SER A 49 22.46 -0.31 14.29
C SER A 49 23.20 -0.84 13.06
N ASN A 50 23.00 -0.21 11.90
CA ASN A 50 23.57 -0.60 10.61
C ASN A 50 24.19 0.63 9.91
N GLU A 51 25.52 0.67 9.77
CA GLU A 51 26.22 1.82 9.18
C GLU A 51 25.86 2.04 7.70
N GLU A 52 25.48 0.98 6.99
CA GLU A 52 25.11 1.03 5.58
C GLU A 52 23.83 1.86 5.36
N GLU A 53 22.78 1.62 6.16
CA GLU A 53 21.54 2.41 6.13
C GLU A 53 21.69 3.81 6.74
N LEU A 54 22.68 4.01 7.62
CA LEU A 54 23.04 5.36 8.05
C LEU A 54 23.64 6.16 6.88
N SER A 55 24.45 5.55 6.00
CA SER A 55 24.91 6.21 4.77
C SER A 55 23.84 6.28 3.67
N GLU A 56 23.14 5.18 3.39
CA GLU A 56 22.11 5.05 2.35
C GLU A 56 20.72 5.12 2.97
N PRO A 57 20.02 6.28 2.91
CA PRO A 57 18.79 6.47 3.67
C PRO A 57 17.67 5.52 3.26
N THR A 58 17.20 4.70 4.20
CA THR A 58 15.92 3.96 4.12
C THR A 58 14.82 4.73 4.85
N ASP A 59 13.57 4.29 4.70
CA ASP A 59 12.45 4.66 5.56
C ASP A 59 12.71 4.32 7.04
N LYS A 60 13.43 3.22 7.29
CA LYS A 60 13.84 2.75 8.63
C LYS A 60 15.01 3.52 9.27
N ARG A 61 15.74 4.34 8.51
CA ARG A 61 17.01 5.00 8.93
C ARG A 61 16.98 5.65 10.32
N MET A 62 15.84 6.17 10.74
CA MET A 62 15.72 6.86 12.04
C MET A 62 15.74 5.89 13.23
N PHE A 63 15.20 4.68 13.09
CA PHE A 63 15.30 3.64 14.13
C PHE A 63 16.72 3.07 14.20
N VAL A 64 17.34 2.87 13.03
CA VAL A 64 18.78 2.54 12.91
C VAL A 64 19.66 3.59 13.60
N LEU A 65 19.31 4.89 13.47
CA LEU A 65 19.97 6.00 14.14
C LEU A 65 19.73 6.03 15.65
N ALA A 66 18.52 5.70 16.12
CA ALA A 66 18.22 5.53 17.53
C ALA A 66 19.08 4.41 18.16
N ALA A 67 19.15 3.24 17.49
CA ALA A 67 19.99 2.12 17.91
C ALA A 67 21.50 2.45 17.88
N ALA A 68 21.96 3.23 16.89
CA ALA A 68 23.35 3.69 16.82
C ALA A 68 23.70 4.66 17.97
N LEU A 69 22.78 5.56 18.33
CA LEU A 69 22.92 6.44 19.51
C LEU A 69 22.89 5.63 20.82
N LYS A 70 22.01 4.64 20.94
CA LYS A 70 21.95 3.69 22.07
C LYS A 70 23.24 2.89 22.23
N SER A 71 23.90 2.60 21.10
CA SER A 71 25.22 1.94 21.02
C SER A 71 26.41 2.88 21.31
N ASN A 72 26.16 4.14 21.71
CA ASN A 72 27.15 5.17 21.99
C ASN A 72 28.06 5.53 20.80
N ILE A 73 27.57 5.39 19.56
CA ILE A 73 28.31 5.85 18.37
C ILE A 73 28.42 7.39 18.38
N SER A 74 29.62 7.92 18.12
CA SER A 74 29.90 9.35 18.27
C SER A 74 29.14 10.22 17.26
N ILE A 75 28.73 11.40 17.71
CA ILE A 75 27.97 12.37 16.90
C ILE A 75 28.70 12.76 15.61
N ASP A 76 30.04 12.86 15.62
CA ASP A 76 30.83 13.11 14.43
C ASP A 76 30.83 11.95 13.42
N LYS A 77 30.76 10.69 13.88
CA LYS A 77 30.60 9.54 12.99
C LYS A 77 29.17 9.46 12.44
N LEU A 78 28.16 9.75 13.25
CA LEU A 78 26.78 9.82 12.79
C LEU A 78 26.58 10.96 11.79
N TYR A 79 27.20 12.13 12.00
CA TYR A 79 27.24 13.22 11.02
C TYR A 79 27.98 12.80 9.74
N SER A 80 29.14 12.12 9.85
CA SER A 80 29.93 11.74 8.68
C SER A 80 29.24 10.72 7.79
N LEU A 81 28.48 9.77 8.37
CA LEU A 81 27.60 8.85 7.65
C LEU A 81 26.34 9.54 7.12
N THR A 82 25.53 10.14 8.00
CA THR A 82 24.14 10.50 7.67
C THR A 82 23.97 11.84 6.95
N LYS A 83 24.91 12.77 7.14
CA LYS A 83 24.83 14.22 6.85
C LYS A 83 23.67 14.95 7.54
N ILE A 84 23.00 14.34 8.52
CA ILE A 84 22.06 15.03 9.42
C ILE A 84 22.90 15.95 10.32
N ASP A 85 22.51 17.22 10.45
CA ASP A 85 23.31 18.18 11.20
C ASP A 85 23.49 17.78 12.69
N ARG A 86 24.66 18.11 13.25
CA ARG A 86 25.04 17.77 14.62
C ARG A 86 24.02 18.28 15.64
N TRP A 87 23.38 19.42 15.41
CA TRP A 87 22.35 19.95 16.31
C TRP A 87 21.21 18.95 16.51
N PHE A 88 20.64 18.42 15.43
CA PHE A 88 19.59 17.40 15.49
C PHE A 88 20.09 16.12 16.17
N LEU A 89 21.30 15.66 15.82
CA LEU A 89 21.91 14.48 16.41
C LEU A 89 22.10 14.63 17.93
N TYR A 90 22.47 15.81 18.44
CA TYR A 90 22.53 16.08 19.87
C TYR A 90 21.15 16.10 20.55
N ARG A 91 20.08 16.61 19.90
CA ARG A 91 18.71 16.52 20.44
C ARG A 91 18.22 15.07 20.48
N MET A 92 18.48 14.29 19.43
CA MET A 92 18.17 12.84 19.39
C MET A 92 18.94 12.06 20.47
N ALA A 93 20.23 12.37 20.66
CA ALA A 93 21.03 11.80 21.74
C ALA A 93 20.48 12.14 23.14
N ASN A 94 19.88 13.33 23.31
CA ASN A 94 19.24 13.73 24.57
C ASN A 94 18.01 12.86 24.89
N ILE A 95 17.22 12.47 23.89
CA ILE A 95 16.10 11.52 24.04
C ILE A 95 16.64 10.17 24.55
N ILE A 96 17.59 9.57 23.83
CA ILE A 96 18.18 8.27 24.20
C ILE A 96 18.85 8.32 25.59
N ARG A 97 19.49 9.44 25.94
CA ARG A 97 20.07 9.66 27.28
C ARG A 97 19.01 9.63 28.38
N VAL A 98 17.84 10.25 28.18
CA VAL A 98 16.74 10.24 29.16
C VAL A 98 16.06 8.87 29.22
N GLN A 99 15.90 8.20 28.08
CA GLN A 99 15.44 6.81 28.04
C GLN A 99 16.36 5.88 28.86
N ASN A 100 17.69 5.96 28.69
CA ASN A 100 18.65 5.18 29.48
C ASN A 100 18.53 5.42 31.00
N ILE A 101 18.09 6.61 31.41
CA ILE A 101 17.82 6.93 32.82
C ILE A 101 16.48 6.30 33.25
N LEU A 102 15.41 6.41 32.44
CA LEU A 102 14.11 5.79 32.73
C LEU A 102 14.22 4.27 32.94
N GLU A 103 14.97 3.57 32.08
CA GLU A 103 15.21 2.12 32.16
C GLU A 103 15.92 1.66 33.45
N SER A 104 16.55 2.60 34.19
CA SER A 104 17.15 2.31 35.50
C SER A 104 16.16 2.34 36.67
N TYR A 105 14.91 2.79 36.44
CA TYR A 105 13.85 2.88 37.45
C TYR A 105 12.75 1.84 37.23
N LYS A 106 11.91 1.65 38.26
CA LYS A 106 10.65 0.90 38.20
C LYS A 106 9.52 1.82 38.62
N VAL A 107 8.28 1.42 38.36
CA VAL A 107 7.08 2.24 38.62
C VAL A 107 6.94 2.74 40.06
N GLN A 108 7.52 2.07 41.07
CA GLN A 108 7.52 2.51 42.47
C GLN A 108 8.69 3.45 42.84
N THR A 109 9.72 3.55 42.00
CA THR A 109 10.97 4.30 42.29
C THR A 109 11.22 5.48 41.35
N LEU A 110 10.42 5.63 40.29
CA LEU A 110 10.52 6.71 39.31
C LEU A 110 10.34 8.10 39.96
N PRO A 111 11.32 9.03 39.88
CA PRO A 111 11.16 10.38 40.38
C PRO A 111 10.11 11.17 39.58
N ILE A 112 9.20 11.87 40.27
CA ILE A 112 8.13 12.67 39.64
C ILE A 112 8.69 13.78 38.74
N GLU A 113 9.85 14.35 39.07
CA GLU A 113 10.55 15.31 38.20
C GLU A 113 11.09 14.66 36.91
N LEU A 114 11.54 13.41 36.96
CA LEU A 114 11.97 12.68 35.77
C LEU A 114 10.78 12.31 34.88
N LEU A 115 9.64 11.94 35.48
CA LEU A 115 8.37 11.77 34.75
C LEU A 115 7.99 13.07 34.04
N ARG A 116 7.97 14.22 34.74
CA ARG A 116 7.66 15.53 34.16
C ARG A 116 8.63 15.90 33.04
N GLN A 117 9.93 15.73 33.24
CA GLN A 117 10.96 15.98 32.23
C GLN A 117 10.76 15.10 30.99
N SER A 118 10.38 13.84 31.17
CA SER A 118 10.11 12.92 30.05
C SER A 118 8.89 13.37 29.24
N LYS A 119 7.80 13.78 29.90
CA LYS A 119 6.64 14.36 29.18
C LYS A 119 7.02 15.65 28.45
N GLN A 120 7.86 16.50 29.03
CA GLN A 120 8.39 17.72 28.40
C GLN A 120 9.31 17.46 27.19
N LEU A 121 9.90 16.27 27.08
CA LEU A 121 10.65 15.81 25.90
C LEU A 121 9.79 14.97 24.94
N GLY A 122 8.47 14.95 25.11
CA GLY A 122 7.53 14.29 24.19
C GLY A 122 7.35 12.78 24.36
N PHE A 123 7.89 12.16 25.42
CA PHE A 123 7.68 10.73 25.65
C PHE A 123 6.20 10.43 25.97
N CYS A 124 5.58 9.46 25.30
CA CYS A 124 4.23 9.01 25.63
C CYS A 124 4.21 8.11 26.89
N ASP A 125 3.04 8.00 27.50
CA ASP A 125 2.81 7.15 28.67
C ASP A 125 3.10 5.67 28.36
N LYS A 126 2.91 5.25 27.10
CA LYS A 126 3.22 3.91 26.58
C LYS A 126 4.73 3.62 26.49
N GLN A 127 5.55 4.58 26.03
CA GLN A 127 7.02 4.49 26.06
C GLN A 127 7.54 4.37 27.49
N ILE A 128 7.10 5.29 28.36
CA ILE A 128 7.52 5.32 29.76
C ILE A 128 7.12 4.01 30.46
N ALA A 129 5.93 3.48 30.16
CA ALA A 129 5.45 2.20 30.69
C ALA A 129 6.34 1.02 30.26
N SER A 130 6.80 0.97 29.00
CA SER A 130 7.74 -0.07 28.55
C SER A 130 9.11 0.02 29.24
N PHE A 131 9.63 1.22 29.49
CA PHE A 131 10.95 1.39 30.11
C PHE A 131 10.96 1.06 31.62
N ILE A 132 9.87 1.34 32.34
CA ILE A 132 9.77 1.10 33.80
C ILE A 132 9.00 -0.20 34.16
N GLU A 133 8.70 -1.03 33.17
CA GLU A 133 7.97 -2.31 33.27
C GLU A 133 6.59 -2.19 33.96
N CYS A 134 5.70 -1.35 33.41
CA CYS A 134 4.31 -1.27 33.84
C CYS A 134 3.33 -1.08 32.66
N THR A 135 2.09 -0.64 32.94
CA THR A 135 1.07 -0.38 31.91
C THR A 135 0.93 1.12 31.64
N GLU A 136 0.52 1.46 30.41
CA GLU A 136 0.23 2.84 29.99
C GLU A 136 -0.75 3.54 30.94
N LEU A 137 -1.81 2.84 31.37
CA LEU A 137 -2.78 3.35 32.36
C LEU A 137 -2.15 3.62 33.74
N MET A 138 -1.11 2.90 34.14
CA MET A 138 -0.41 3.13 35.42
C MET A 138 0.46 4.39 35.35
N VAL A 139 1.16 4.61 34.22
CA VAL A 139 1.90 5.86 33.98
C VAL A 139 0.93 7.04 33.90
N ARG A 140 -0.16 6.90 33.13
CA ARG A 140 -1.22 7.90 33.04
C ARG A 140 -1.77 8.24 34.44
N LYS A 141 -2.11 7.24 35.25
CA LYS A 141 -2.60 7.47 36.62
C LYS A 141 -1.57 8.19 37.49
N MET A 142 -0.30 7.77 37.49
CA MET A 142 0.77 8.44 38.24
C MET A 142 0.93 9.90 37.79
N ARG A 143 0.86 10.15 36.48
CA ARG A 143 0.92 11.47 35.84
C ARG A 143 -0.25 12.35 36.26
N GLU A 144 -1.47 11.81 36.28
CA GLU A 144 -2.69 12.52 36.71
C GLU A 144 -2.75 12.78 38.22
N ASP A 145 -2.39 11.80 39.06
CA ASP A 145 -2.33 11.93 40.53
C ASP A 145 -1.31 12.97 40.99
N ASN A 146 -0.27 13.25 40.18
CA ASN A 146 0.75 14.28 40.43
C ASN A 146 0.53 15.59 39.64
N GLY A 147 -0.63 15.76 39.00
CA GLY A 147 -0.99 17.01 38.30
C GLY A 147 -0.17 17.30 37.03
N ILE A 148 0.54 16.33 36.46
CA ILE A 148 1.37 16.50 35.26
C ILE A 148 0.48 16.38 34.02
N ARG A 149 -0.26 17.44 33.70
CA ARG A 149 -1.14 17.50 32.51
C ARG A 149 -0.53 18.40 31.43
N PRO A 150 -0.79 18.13 30.13
CA PRO A 150 -0.42 19.05 29.06
C PRO A 150 -1.37 20.25 29.06
N TYR A 151 -0.87 21.40 28.61
CA TYR A 151 -1.67 22.60 28.41
C TYR A 151 -1.99 22.78 26.92
N ASN A 152 -3.18 23.29 26.61
CA ASN A 152 -3.46 23.76 25.25
C ASN A 152 -2.77 25.11 24.99
N LYS A 153 -2.25 25.27 23.77
CA LYS A 153 -1.63 26.50 23.28
C LYS A 153 -2.14 26.86 21.90
N GLN A 154 -2.41 28.14 21.69
CA GLN A 154 -2.88 28.67 20.42
C GLN A 154 -1.74 28.83 19.42
N ILE A 155 -2.10 28.80 18.14
CA ILE A 155 -1.22 29.08 16.99
C ILE A 155 -1.70 30.41 16.40
N ASP A 156 -0.98 31.46 16.74
CA ASP A 156 -1.37 32.87 16.58
C ASP A 156 -0.66 33.60 15.42
N THR A 157 0.34 32.95 14.80
CA THR A 157 1.31 33.50 13.82
C THR A 157 2.22 34.63 14.30
N LEU A 158 2.10 35.06 15.57
CA LEU A 158 2.73 36.29 16.12
C LEU A 158 3.39 36.08 17.50
N ALA A 159 3.52 34.83 17.97
CA ALA A 159 4.19 34.46 19.22
C ALA A 159 3.67 35.23 20.45
N ALA A 160 2.34 35.33 20.57
CA ALA A 160 1.56 36.05 21.57
C ALA A 160 1.75 37.59 21.62
N GLU A 161 2.32 38.23 20.60
CA GLU A 161 2.31 39.70 20.46
C GLU A 161 0.86 40.25 20.39
N HIS A 162 -0.04 39.50 19.75
CA HIS A 162 -1.47 39.79 19.66
C HIS A 162 -2.31 38.54 20.01
N PRO A 163 -3.46 38.69 20.68
CA PRO A 163 -4.32 37.56 21.03
C PRO A 163 -5.01 36.97 19.79
N ALA A 164 -4.96 35.65 19.63
CA ALA A 164 -5.58 34.96 18.50
C ALA A 164 -7.11 34.93 18.62
N GLN A 165 -7.79 35.18 17.49
CA GLN A 165 -9.24 34.96 17.36
C GLN A 165 -9.59 33.54 16.92
N THR A 166 -8.57 32.76 16.51
CA THR A 166 -8.69 31.40 15.97
C THR A 166 -8.28 30.36 17.02
N ASN A 167 -9.17 29.41 17.30
CA ASN A 167 -8.87 28.27 18.17
C ASN A 167 -8.12 27.17 17.41
N TYR A 168 -6.96 27.51 16.85
CA TYR A 168 -6.02 26.55 16.27
C TYR A 168 -4.98 26.20 17.34
N LEU A 169 -4.88 24.92 17.70
CA LEU A 169 -4.36 24.48 19.00
C LEU A 169 -3.37 23.32 18.88
N TYR A 170 -2.45 23.24 19.84
CA TYR A 170 -1.64 22.06 20.15
C TYR A 170 -1.51 21.87 21.66
N LEU A 171 -1.12 20.66 22.09
CA LEU A 171 -0.82 20.28 23.46
C LEU A 171 0.69 20.26 23.71
N THR A 172 1.11 20.77 24.88
CA THR A 172 2.51 20.80 25.31
C THR A 172 2.63 20.71 26.83
N TYR A 173 3.67 20.03 27.31
CA TYR A 173 4.05 20.00 28.74
C TYR A 173 5.02 21.13 29.12
N ASN A 174 5.44 21.94 28.15
CA ASN A 174 6.39 23.04 28.30
C ASN A 174 5.66 24.39 28.54
N ALA A 175 4.63 24.38 29.37
CA ALA A 175 3.75 25.52 29.65
C ALA A 175 3.27 25.54 31.11
N THR A 176 2.57 26.62 31.49
CA THR A 176 2.11 26.89 32.86
C THR A 176 0.62 27.21 32.99
N ALA A 177 -0.07 27.41 31.86
CA ALA A 177 -1.50 27.73 31.77
C ALA A 177 -2.01 27.40 30.37
N HIS A 178 -3.33 27.19 30.25
CA HIS A 178 -4.05 27.06 28.98
C HIS A 178 -4.23 28.45 28.31
N ASP A 179 -4.35 28.50 26.98
CA ASP A 179 -4.70 29.74 26.26
C ASP A 179 -6.23 29.90 26.07
N LEU A 180 -6.98 28.81 26.20
CA LEU A 180 -8.44 28.80 26.09
C LEU A 180 -9.12 29.13 27.42
N ALA A 181 -10.14 30.01 27.34
CA ALA A 181 -11.16 30.18 28.37
C ALA A 181 -12.20 29.03 28.38
N ASP A 182 -13.04 29.05 29.41
CA ASP A 182 -13.94 28.00 29.93
C ASP A 182 -14.53 26.99 28.92
N PRO A 183 -14.73 25.73 29.34
CA PRO A 183 -15.37 24.70 28.52
C PRO A 183 -16.82 25.11 28.18
N SER A 184 -17.25 24.70 26.99
CA SER A 184 -18.64 24.83 26.55
C SER A 184 -19.07 23.57 25.82
N GLU A 185 -20.36 23.37 25.57
CA GLU A 185 -20.83 22.16 24.89
C GLU A 185 -20.30 22.07 23.45
N TYR A 186 -19.34 21.15 23.26
CA TYR A 186 -18.74 20.77 21.97
C TYR A 186 -19.01 19.29 21.70
N ILE A 187 -19.13 18.89 20.43
CA ILE A 187 -18.95 17.51 19.99
C ILE A 187 -17.54 17.36 19.43
N MET A 188 -16.85 16.29 19.82
CA MET A 188 -15.51 15.96 19.31
C MET A 188 -15.61 15.04 18.09
N VAL A 189 -14.88 15.35 17.03
CA VAL A 189 -14.76 14.55 15.81
C VAL A 189 -13.28 14.20 15.61
N ILE A 190 -12.99 12.90 15.43
CA ILE A 190 -11.63 12.41 15.24
C ILE A 190 -11.37 12.16 13.74
N GLY A 191 -10.21 12.62 13.25
CA GLY A 191 -9.84 12.60 11.84
C GLY A 191 -9.27 11.29 11.32
N SER A 192 -8.77 11.34 10.08
CA SER A 192 -8.15 10.19 9.41
C SER A 192 -6.74 9.84 9.92
N GLY A 193 -6.06 10.82 10.51
CA GLY A 193 -4.61 10.78 10.64
C GLY A 193 -3.90 10.83 9.28
N VAL A 194 -2.67 10.32 9.26
CA VAL A 194 -1.79 10.23 8.08
C VAL A 194 -2.46 9.51 6.90
N TYR A 195 -2.24 10.03 5.68
CA TYR A 195 -2.62 9.32 4.47
C TYR A 195 -1.69 8.15 4.18
N ARG A 196 -2.27 7.00 3.84
CA ARG A 196 -1.58 5.76 3.51
C ARG A 196 -2.41 4.94 2.53
N ILE A 197 -1.81 3.93 1.89
CA ILE A 197 -2.52 3.12 0.90
C ILE A 197 -3.74 2.46 1.57
N GLY A 198 -4.93 2.73 1.02
CA GLY A 198 -6.22 2.31 1.60
C GLY A 198 -6.89 3.28 2.57
N SER A 199 -6.23 4.37 2.98
CA SER A 199 -6.77 5.43 3.83
C SER A 199 -6.28 6.81 3.38
N SER A 200 -7.09 7.48 2.55
CA SER A 200 -6.77 8.78 1.93
C SER A 200 -7.88 9.80 2.22
N VAL A 201 -8.00 10.80 1.34
CA VAL A 201 -8.92 11.95 1.42
C VAL A 201 -10.41 11.58 1.51
N GLU A 202 -10.78 10.31 1.29
CA GLU A 202 -12.17 9.86 1.41
C GLU A 202 -12.66 9.92 2.87
N PHE A 203 -11.76 9.68 3.83
CA PHE A 203 -12.04 9.78 5.27
C PHE A 203 -12.02 11.23 5.77
N ASP A 204 -11.08 12.07 5.28
CA ASP A 204 -11.11 13.52 5.55
C ASP A 204 -12.43 14.15 5.06
N TRP A 205 -12.88 13.79 3.85
CA TRP A 205 -14.17 14.26 3.32
C TRP A 205 -15.36 13.88 4.23
N CYS A 206 -15.31 12.72 4.88
CA CYS A 206 -16.33 12.29 5.83
C CYS A 206 -16.26 13.07 7.16
N ALA A 207 -15.06 13.29 7.72
CA ALA A 207 -14.88 14.11 8.93
C ALA A 207 -15.32 15.57 8.71
N VAL A 208 -14.92 16.17 7.59
CA VAL A 208 -15.30 17.53 7.17
C VAL A 208 -16.80 17.64 6.87
N GLY A 209 -17.40 16.62 6.25
CA GLY A 209 -18.84 16.54 6.05
C GLY A 209 -19.61 16.50 7.37
N CYS A 210 -19.14 15.69 8.32
CA CYS A 210 -19.71 15.59 9.66
C CYS A 210 -19.69 16.95 10.39
N ILE A 211 -18.53 17.62 10.45
CA ILE A 211 -18.40 18.94 11.09
C ILE A 211 -19.32 19.98 10.43
N LYS A 212 -19.41 19.99 9.09
CA LYS A 212 -20.30 20.91 8.37
C LYS A 212 -21.77 20.67 8.66
N GLU A 213 -22.19 19.43 8.94
CA GLU A 213 -23.55 19.13 9.37
C GLU A 213 -23.80 19.47 10.85
N LEU A 214 -22.87 19.17 11.76
CA LEU A 214 -22.95 19.59 13.16
C LEU A 214 -23.09 21.12 13.28
N ARG A 215 -22.31 21.88 12.51
CA ARG A 215 -22.39 23.34 12.43
C ARG A 215 -23.73 23.84 11.87
N ARG A 216 -24.37 23.11 10.93
CA ARG A 216 -25.75 23.39 10.45
C ARG A 216 -26.79 23.14 11.55
N LEU A 217 -26.60 22.09 12.35
CA LEU A 217 -27.39 21.78 13.56
C LEU A 217 -27.06 22.71 14.75
N LYS A 218 -26.21 23.73 14.55
CA LYS A 218 -25.74 24.70 15.56
C LYS A 218 -24.97 24.09 16.73
N LYS A 219 -24.54 22.82 16.63
CA LYS A 219 -23.62 22.21 17.60
C LYS A 219 -22.20 22.65 17.32
N LYS A 220 -21.46 23.05 18.36
CA LYS A 220 -20.04 23.40 18.24
C LYS A 220 -19.20 22.14 18.08
N THR A 221 -18.03 22.29 17.46
CA THR A 221 -17.17 21.17 17.04
C THR A 221 -15.72 21.33 17.49
N ILE A 222 -15.18 20.25 18.08
CA ILE A 222 -13.74 20.04 18.26
C ILE A 222 -13.28 19.05 17.19
N MET A 223 -12.21 19.37 16.46
CA MET A 223 -11.52 18.43 15.57
C MET A 223 -10.18 18.00 16.16
N VAL A 224 -9.83 16.73 16.02
CA VAL A 224 -8.49 16.19 16.35
C VAL A 224 -7.91 15.46 15.13
N ASN A 225 -6.81 15.97 14.56
CA ASN A 225 -6.12 15.37 13.42
C ASN A 225 -4.65 15.85 13.30
N CYS A 226 -3.78 15.10 12.62
CA CYS A 226 -2.33 15.34 12.52
C CYS A 226 -1.75 15.43 11.09
N ASN A 227 -2.59 15.36 10.06
CA ASN A 227 -2.16 15.34 8.66
C ASN A 227 -2.31 16.73 8.01
N PRO A 228 -1.20 17.39 7.61
CA PRO A 228 -1.22 18.79 7.14
C PRO A 228 -1.80 18.97 5.72
N GLU A 229 -1.99 17.88 4.95
CA GLU A 229 -2.61 17.95 3.62
C GLU A 229 -4.14 18.12 3.66
N THR A 230 -4.77 18.03 4.85
CA THR A 230 -6.21 17.79 4.97
C THR A 230 -7.05 19.06 5.14
N VAL A 231 -8.32 18.99 4.71
CA VAL A 231 -9.27 20.09 4.91
C VAL A 231 -9.80 20.11 6.34
N SER A 232 -9.85 18.97 7.06
CA SER A 232 -10.19 18.98 8.49
C SER A 232 -9.15 19.66 9.38
N THR A 233 -7.91 19.81 8.91
CA THR A 233 -6.86 20.61 9.58
C THR A 233 -6.81 22.07 9.16
N ASP A 234 -7.77 22.57 8.36
CA ASP A 234 -7.96 24.02 8.21
C ASP A 234 -8.78 24.55 9.40
N TYR A 235 -8.33 25.67 9.98
CA TYR A 235 -8.87 26.21 11.24
C TYR A 235 -10.24 26.89 11.06
N ASP A 236 -10.71 27.08 9.82
CA ASP A 236 -12.05 27.59 9.53
C ASP A 236 -13.13 26.49 9.57
N ILE A 237 -12.74 25.20 9.54
CA ILE A 237 -13.67 24.07 9.47
C ILE A 237 -14.34 23.74 10.82
N PRO A 238 -13.60 23.48 11.92
CA PRO A 238 -14.19 23.30 13.25
C PRO A 238 -14.30 24.62 14.02
N ASP A 239 -14.73 24.55 15.28
CA ASP A 239 -14.77 25.70 16.21
C ASP A 239 -13.61 25.68 17.22
N ARG A 240 -12.99 24.51 17.42
CA ARG A 240 -11.66 24.27 18.01
C ARG A 240 -10.94 23.19 17.20
N LEU A 241 -9.70 23.44 16.75
CA LEU A 241 -8.86 22.48 16.03
C LEU A 241 -7.63 22.12 16.88
N TYR A 242 -7.52 20.87 17.32
CA TYR A 242 -6.31 20.32 17.90
C TYR A 242 -5.49 19.62 16.82
N PHE A 243 -4.32 20.17 16.48
CA PHE A 243 -3.37 19.55 15.57
C PHE A 243 -2.54 18.51 16.32
N GLU A 244 -3.16 17.35 16.57
CA GLU A 244 -2.70 16.39 17.57
C GLU A 244 -2.78 14.92 17.14
N GLU A 245 -2.00 14.12 17.85
CA GLU A 245 -1.87 12.69 17.70
C GLU A 245 -3.20 11.96 18.00
N ILE A 246 -3.65 11.10 17.09
CA ILE A 246 -4.83 10.26 17.31
C ILE A 246 -4.40 8.98 18.03
N SER A 247 -4.10 9.13 19.32
CA SER A 247 -3.81 8.03 20.25
C SER A 247 -4.69 8.13 21.49
N PHE A 248 -4.82 7.02 22.23
CA PHE A 248 -5.64 6.96 23.43
C PHE A 248 -5.19 8.00 24.48
N GLU A 249 -3.88 8.13 24.74
CA GLU A 249 -3.35 9.14 25.68
C GLU A 249 -3.83 10.56 25.34
N VAL A 250 -3.61 10.98 24.09
CA VAL A 250 -3.79 12.37 23.65
C VAL A 250 -5.26 12.70 23.45
N VAL A 251 -6.05 11.81 22.83
CA VAL A 251 -7.50 12.00 22.68
C VAL A 251 -8.19 12.02 24.06
N MET A 252 -7.75 11.21 25.02
CA MET A 252 -8.28 11.23 26.39
C MET A 252 -7.84 12.48 27.18
N ASP A 253 -6.63 13.01 26.96
CA ASP A 253 -6.19 14.28 27.57
C ASP A 253 -7.01 15.47 27.04
N ILE A 254 -7.31 15.52 25.73
CA ILE A 254 -8.22 16.53 25.16
C ILE A 254 -9.64 16.33 25.70
N TYR A 255 -10.16 15.09 25.71
CA TYR A 255 -11.52 14.79 26.22
C TYR A 255 -11.70 15.25 27.67
N ASN A 256 -10.72 14.96 28.54
CA ASN A 256 -10.74 15.39 29.94
C ASN A 256 -10.56 16.91 30.13
N SER A 257 -9.90 17.61 29.19
CA SER A 257 -9.73 19.07 29.24
C SER A 257 -10.92 19.85 28.65
N GLU A 258 -11.66 19.27 27.71
CA GLU A 258 -12.77 19.93 27.00
C GLU A 258 -14.15 19.51 27.52
N ASN A 259 -14.27 18.31 28.12
CA ASN A 259 -15.52 17.70 28.57
C ASN A 259 -16.66 17.78 27.53
N PRO A 260 -16.47 17.22 26.31
CA PRO A 260 -17.44 17.33 25.22
C PRO A 260 -18.71 16.53 25.49
N GLU A 261 -19.80 16.87 24.78
CA GLU A 261 -21.05 16.09 24.78
C GLU A 261 -20.79 14.62 24.39
N GLY A 262 -19.83 14.38 23.49
CA GLY A 262 -19.33 13.06 23.15
C GLY A 262 -18.38 13.08 21.95
N VAL A 263 -17.91 11.89 21.56
CA VAL A 263 -16.88 11.68 20.53
C VAL A 263 -17.44 10.88 19.35
N ILE A 264 -17.27 11.39 18.13
CA ILE A 264 -17.58 10.70 16.87
C ILE A 264 -16.30 10.11 16.29
N LEU A 265 -16.23 8.77 16.30
CA LEU A 265 -15.09 7.99 15.78
C LEU A 265 -15.34 7.47 14.35
N SER A 266 -16.60 7.15 14.02
CA SER A 266 -17.02 6.40 12.82
C SER A 266 -16.83 7.11 11.47
N MET A 267 -16.20 8.29 11.45
CA MET A 267 -15.95 9.12 10.27
C MET A 267 -14.48 9.10 9.80
N GLY A 268 -13.52 8.88 10.71
CA GLY A 268 -12.07 8.99 10.44
C GLY A 268 -11.38 7.69 10.01
N GLY A 269 -12.10 6.70 9.49
CA GLY A 269 -11.50 5.43 9.06
C GLY A 269 -11.06 4.55 10.24
N GLN A 270 -9.90 3.90 10.16
CA GLN A 270 -9.51 2.84 11.11
C GLN A 270 -8.85 3.34 12.39
N LEU A 271 -8.03 4.40 12.33
CA LEU A 271 -7.27 4.87 13.50
C LEU A 271 -8.18 5.30 14.68
N PRO A 272 -9.34 5.96 14.47
CA PRO A 272 -10.29 6.22 15.55
C PRO A 272 -11.05 4.97 16.03
N ASN A 273 -11.30 3.98 15.16
CA ASN A 273 -11.89 2.70 15.55
C ASN A 273 -10.97 1.95 16.52
N ASN A 274 -9.67 1.93 16.25
CA ASN A 274 -8.68 1.18 17.04
C ASN A 274 -8.63 1.65 18.51
N ILE A 275 -8.82 2.94 18.78
CA ILE A 275 -8.86 3.49 20.16
C ILE A 275 -10.26 3.48 20.82
N ALA A 276 -11.32 3.09 20.08
CA ALA A 276 -12.70 3.22 20.54
C ALA A 276 -13.01 2.46 21.83
N MET A 277 -12.48 1.24 21.96
CA MET A 277 -12.69 0.40 23.15
C MET A 277 -11.98 0.94 24.39
N ASP A 278 -10.82 1.59 24.24
CA ASP A 278 -10.03 2.07 25.39
C ASP A 278 -10.52 3.43 25.90
N LEU A 279 -10.95 4.32 25.01
CA LEU A 279 -11.73 5.52 25.38
C LEU A 279 -13.00 5.12 26.15
N TYR A 280 -13.74 4.12 25.68
CA TYR A 280 -14.95 3.63 26.33
C TYR A 280 -14.69 2.96 27.70
N ARG A 281 -13.60 2.21 27.83
CA ARG A 281 -13.15 1.66 29.14
C ARG A 281 -12.81 2.75 30.17
N GLN A 282 -12.48 3.97 29.72
CA GLN A 282 -12.33 5.15 30.59
C GLN A 282 -13.61 6.00 30.71
N ASN A 283 -14.77 5.48 30.28
CA ASN A 283 -16.08 6.14 30.32
C ASN A 283 -16.23 7.37 29.40
N ALA A 284 -15.42 7.50 28.33
CA ALA A 284 -15.66 8.52 27.32
C ALA A 284 -16.98 8.23 26.55
N ARG A 285 -17.84 9.24 26.40
CA ARG A 285 -19.14 9.09 25.71
C ARG A 285 -18.93 9.04 24.20
N ILE A 286 -18.82 7.84 23.65
CA ILE A 286 -18.81 7.62 22.19
C ILE A 286 -20.23 7.81 21.64
N LEU A 287 -20.35 8.53 20.52
CA LEU A 287 -21.62 8.81 19.84
C LEU A 287 -21.78 7.91 18.60
N GLY A 288 -23.00 7.41 18.39
CA GLY A 288 -23.32 6.49 17.30
C GLY A 288 -23.09 5.03 17.65
N THR A 289 -22.55 4.25 16.70
CA THR A 289 -22.23 2.82 16.89
C THR A 289 -21.40 2.56 18.15
N SER A 290 -21.83 1.64 19.00
CA SER A 290 -21.11 1.34 20.24
C SER A 290 -19.75 0.67 19.98
N PRO A 291 -18.71 0.92 20.78
CA PRO A 291 -17.41 0.29 20.62
C PRO A 291 -17.42 -1.25 20.68
N GLU A 292 -18.31 -1.87 21.47
CA GLU A 292 -18.47 -3.33 21.48
C GLU A 292 -19.11 -3.85 20.18
N SER A 293 -19.89 -3.01 19.48
CA SER A 293 -20.41 -3.32 18.14
C SER A 293 -19.31 -3.20 17.07
N ILE A 294 -18.30 -2.35 17.29
CA ILE A 294 -17.09 -2.26 16.45
C ILE A 294 -16.23 -3.52 16.67
N ASP A 295 -15.83 -3.82 17.90
CA ASP A 295 -15.08 -5.04 18.26
C ASP A 295 -15.82 -6.33 17.84
N GLY A 296 -17.15 -6.37 17.98
CA GLY A 296 -17.97 -7.50 17.54
C GLY A 296 -18.01 -7.72 16.02
N ALA A 297 -17.73 -6.68 15.22
CA ALA A 297 -17.65 -6.75 13.76
C ALA A 297 -16.22 -7.04 13.26
N GLU A 298 -15.20 -6.44 13.89
CA GLU A 298 -13.80 -6.58 13.49
C GLU A 298 -13.17 -7.89 14.02
N ASN A 299 -13.62 -8.41 15.17
CA ASN A 299 -13.08 -9.63 15.77
C ASN A 299 -13.65 -10.91 15.13
N ARG A 300 -12.89 -11.48 14.18
CA ARG A 300 -13.22 -12.71 13.43
C ARG A 300 -13.61 -13.93 14.29
N TYR A 301 -13.13 -14.02 15.55
CA TYR A 301 -13.53 -15.09 16.47
C TYR A 301 -14.85 -14.80 17.18
N LYS A 302 -15.10 -13.56 17.63
CA LYS A 302 -16.40 -13.16 18.20
C LYS A 302 -17.52 -13.26 17.16
N PHE A 303 -17.20 -12.91 15.91
CA PHE A 303 -18.06 -13.06 14.74
C PHE A 303 -18.45 -14.52 14.42
N SER A 304 -17.74 -15.53 14.95
CA SER A 304 -17.92 -16.95 14.59
C SER A 304 -18.24 -17.93 15.75
N ARG A 305 -17.93 -17.62 17.01
CA ARG A 305 -17.91 -18.61 18.13
C ARG A 305 -19.22 -18.95 18.88
N GLN A 306 -20.39 -18.52 18.43
CA GLN A 306 -21.63 -18.68 19.20
C GLN A 306 -22.25 -20.11 19.12
N ARG A 307 -21.84 -21.13 19.95
CA ARG A 307 -22.67 -22.33 20.35
C ARG A 307 -22.02 -23.52 21.15
N HIS A 308 -22.66 -24.16 22.19
CA HIS A 308 -22.57 -25.66 22.48
C HIS A 308 -23.92 -26.45 22.85
N LEU A 309 -24.04 -27.82 22.73
CA LEU A 309 -25.21 -28.82 22.75
C LEU A 309 -26.11 -29.15 21.49
N LEU A 310 -26.72 -30.36 21.34
CA LEU A 310 -27.37 -30.85 20.07
C LEU A 310 -28.76 -31.53 20.17
N TRP A 311 -29.61 -31.39 19.12
CA TRP A 311 -30.93 -32.06 18.93
C TRP A 311 -31.29 -32.29 17.43
N ILE A 312 -32.31 -33.12 17.09
CA ILE A 312 -32.87 -33.35 15.72
C ILE A 312 -34.37 -33.02 15.71
N VAL A 313 -34.89 -32.40 14.63
CA VAL A 313 -36.24 -31.78 14.63
C VAL A 313 -37.09 -32.01 13.37
N CYS A 314 -36.51 -32.18 12.17
CA CYS A 314 -37.29 -32.29 10.93
C CYS A 314 -36.49 -32.96 9.82
N ASN A 315 -37.12 -33.82 9.02
CA ASN A 315 -36.61 -34.30 7.73
C ASN A 315 -37.34 -33.63 6.56
N MET A 316 -36.67 -33.55 5.42
CA MET A 316 -37.14 -32.89 4.19
C MET A 316 -36.69 -33.70 2.98
N GLU A 317 -37.35 -33.50 1.85
CA GLU A 317 -37.05 -34.13 0.56
C GLU A 317 -37.06 -33.07 -0.54
N ASN A 318 -36.06 -33.08 -1.42
CA ASN A 318 -35.91 -32.10 -2.50
C ASN A 318 -36.23 -32.77 -3.85
N VAL A 319 -36.87 -32.06 -4.79
CA VAL A 319 -37.39 -32.63 -6.04
C VAL A 319 -36.98 -31.76 -7.24
N ASP A 320 -35.77 -31.98 -7.76
CA ASP A 320 -35.11 -31.07 -8.71
C ASP A 320 -34.33 -31.80 -9.82
N PRO A 321 -34.04 -31.12 -10.96
CA PRO A 321 -33.00 -31.53 -11.89
C PRO A 321 -31.61 -31.57 -11.24
N LEU A 322 -30.75 -32.47 -11.73
CA LEU A 322 -29.40 -32.68 -11.20
C LEU A 322 -28.56 -31.38 -11.29
N GLY A 323 -28.03 -30.92 -10.16
CA GLY A 323 -27.14 -29.74 -10.07
C GLY A 323 -27.80 -28.45 -9.56
N ILE A 324 -29.11 -28.44 -9.30
CA ILE A 324 -29.79 -27.30 -8.65
C ILE A 324 -29.49 -27.27 -7.14
N HIS A 325 -29.32 -26.07 -6.57
CA HIS A 325 -29.03 -25.90 -5.14
C HIS A 325 -30.32 -25.85 -4.28
N THR A 326 -30.29 -26.46 -3.10
CA THR A 326 -31.43 -26.63 -2.15
C THR A 326 -32.25 -25.36 -1.83
N GLY A 327 -31.60 -24.20 -1.95
CA GLY A 327 -32.24 -22.89 -1.83
C GLY A 327 -33.28 -22.61 -2.91
N GLU A 328 -33.02 -23.02 -4.15
CA GLU A 328 -33.88 -22.83 -5.33
C GLU A 328 -34.89 -23.98 -5.51
N SER A 329 -34.63 -25.12 -4.86
CA SER A 329 -35.39 -26.37 -4.99
C SER A 329 -36.89 -26.32 -4.67
N ILE A 330 -37.62 -27.28 -5.24
CA ILE A 330 -38.90 -27.74 -4.66
C ILE A 330 -38.58 -28.63 -3.45
N VAL A 331 -39.20 -28.37 -2.30
CA VAL A 331 -38.91 -29.11 -1.04
C VAL A 331 -40.21 -29.52 -0.35
N VAL A 332 -40.29 -30.78 0.09
CA VAL A 332 -41.42 -31.36 0.83
C VAL A 332 -40.97 -31.74 2.25
N ALA A 333 -41.83 -31.49 3.24
CA ALA A 333 -41.62 -31.88 4.64
C ALA A 333 -42.90 -32.50 5.24
N PRO A 334 -42.85 -33.66 5.94
CA PRO A 334 -41.70 -34.56 6.03
C PRO A 334 -41.38 -35.21 4.68
N SER A 335 -40.22 -35.88 4.55
CA SER A 335 -39.91 -36.71 3.37
C SER A 335 -41.02 -37.76 3.14
N GLN A 336 -41.41 -37.99 1.89
CA GLN A 336 -42.56 -38.82 1.51
C GLN A 336 -42.14 -40.16 0.87
N THR A 337 -40.96 -40.24 0.25
CA THR A 337 -40.51 -41.48 -0.44
C THR A 337 -39.76 -42.47 0.44
N LEU A 338 -39.26 -42.05 1.61
CA LEU A 338 -38.46 -42.89 2.51
C LEU A 338 -39.33 -43.84 3.35
N THR A 339 -38.93 -45.10 3.46
CA THR A 339 -39.53 -46.02 4.43
C THR A 339 -39.09 -45.70 5.86
N ASN A 340 -39.89 -46.15 6.85
CA ASN A 340 -39.55 -46.05 8.28
C ASN A 340 -38.18 -46.67 8.63
N ARG A 341 -37.73 -47.68 7.87
CA ARG A 341 -36.43 -48.34 8.03
C ARG A 341 -35.28 -47.42 7.58
N GLU A 342 -35.39 -46.83 6.40
CA GLU A 342 -34.38 -45.92 5.85
C GLU A 342 -34.27 -44.63 6.67
N TYR A 343 -35.41 -44.03 7.04
CA TYR A 343 -35.45 -42.84 7.88
C TYR A 343 -34.70 -43.02 9.21
N ASN A 344 -35.00 -44.09 9.96
CA ASN A 344 -34.36 -44.33 11.25
C ASN A 344 -32.86 -44.64 11.13
N ARG A 345 -32.44 -45.27 10.03
CA ARG A 345 -31.03 -45.50 9.71
C ARG A 345 -30.29 -44.18 9.44
N LEU A 346 -30.84 -43.30 8.62
CA LEU A 346 -30.26 -41.98 8.33
C LEU A 346 -30.20 -41.10 9.60
N ARG A 347 -31.26 -41.08 10.41
CA ARG A 347 -31.32 -40.42 11.74
C ARG A 347 -30.24 -40.94 12.70
N THR A 348 -29.94 -42.24 12.66
CA THR A 348 -28.84 -42.85 13.43
C THR A 348 -27.47 -42.39 12.93
N THR A 349 -27.26 -42.32 11.61
CA THR A 349 -26.01 -41.81 11.04
C THR A 349 -25.80 -40.33 11.35
N ALA A 350 -26.82 -39.48 11.21
CA ALA A 350 -26.76 -38.06 11.59
C ALA A 350 -26.28 -37.89 13.04
N THR A 351 -26.88 -38.64 13.97
CA THR A 351 -26.52 -38.62 15.39
C THR A 351 -25.05 -38.97 15.63
N LYS A 352 -24.48 -39.94 14.89
CA LYS A 352 -23.05 -40.30 14.97
C LYS A 352 -22.15 -39.19 14.44
N VAL A 353 -22.44 -38.68 13.24
CA VAL A 353 -21.65 -37.67 12.53
C VAL A 353 -21.56 -36.37 13.33
N ILE A 354 -22.70 -35.86 13.81
CA ILE A 354 -22.74 -34.55 14.47
C ILE A 354 -22.09 -34.61 15.87
N ARG A 355 -22.21 -35.75 16.57
CA ARG A 355 -21.47 -36.01 17.82
C ARG A 355 -19.96 -36.06 17.58
N HIS A 356 -19.50 -36.71 16.51
CA HIS A 356 -18.07 -36.80 16.18
C HIS A 356 -17.45 -35.43 15.90
N PHE A 357 -18.18 -34.53 15.21
CA PHE A 357 -17.73 -33.16 14.97
C PHE A 357 -17.89 -32.21 16.18
N GLY A 358 -18.46 -32.64 17.31
CA GLY A 358 -18.74 -31.77 18.46
C GLY A 358 -19.73 -30.62 18.14
N VAL A 359 -20.52 -30.78 17.07
CA VAL A 359 -21.35 -29.73 16.45
C VAL A 359 -22.66 -29.53 17.19
N VAL A 360 -23.18 -28.30 17.11
CA VAL A 360 -24.18 -27.83 18.06
C VAL A 360 -25.29 -26.96 17.46
N GLY A 361 -26.43 -27.08 18.14
CA GLY A 361 -27.48 -26.07 18.23
C GLY A 361 -28.54 -26.45 17.25
N GLU A 362 -28.22 -26.24 15.98
CA GLU A 362 -28.92 -26.85 14.87
C GLU A 362 -27.88 -27.18 13.80
N CYS A 363 -28.04 -28.36 13.19
CA CYS A 363 -27.16 -28.89 12.17
C CYS A 363 -28.01 -29.61 11.12
N ASN A 364 -27.79 -29.28 9.85
CA ASN A 364 -28.48 -29.88 8.71
C ASN A 364 -27.52 -30.84 8.00
N ILE A 365 -27.94 -32.09 7.77
CA ILE A 365 -27.19 -33.07 6.97
C ILE A 365 -28.03 -33.48 5.76
N GLN A 366 -27.42 -33.40 4.58
CA GLN A 366 -28.01 -33.82 3.32
C GLN A 366 -27.46 -35.17 2.88
N TYR A 367 -28.36 -36.01 2.36
CA TYR A 367 -28.06 -37.37 1.93
C TYR A 367 -28.49 -37.56 0.48
N ALA A 368 -27.64 -38.20 -0.33
CA ALA A 368 -28.08 -38.91 -1.51
C ALA A 368 -28.46 -40.33 -1.08
N VAL A 369 -29.62 -40.84 -1.49
CA VAL A 369 -30.12 -42.17 -1.12
C VAL A 369 -30.57 -42.89 -2.38
N SER A 370 -30.14 -44.14 -2.56
CA SER A 370 -30.53 -45.01 -3.66
C SER A 370 -31.82 -45.74 -3.31
N PRO A 371 -32.90 -45.60 -4.12
CA PRO A 371 -34.20 -46.21 -3.83
C PRO A 371 -34.27 -47.71 -4.17
N TYR A 372 -33.17 -48.33 -4.63
CA TYR A 372 -33.16 -49.70 -5.14
C TYR A 372 -32.35 -50.70 -4.30
N ASN A 373 -31.34 -50.24 -3.56
CA ASN A 373 -30.41 -51.09 -2.81
C ASN A 373 -30.07 -50.54 -1.41
N GLU A 374 -30.81 -49.53 -0.95
CA GLU A 374 -30.58 -48.76 0.28
C GLU A 374 -29.22 -48.03 0.36
N ASP A 375 -28.37 -47.94 -0.67
CA ASP A 375 -27.10 -47.20 -0.54
C ASP A 375 -27.35 -45.72 -0.21
N TYR A 376 -26.45 -45.10 0.56
CA TYR A 376 -26.52 -43.67 0.84
C TYR A 376 -25.14 -43.01 0.97
N TYR A 377 -25.07 -41.75 0.58
CA TYR A 377 -23.89 -40.90 0.70
C TYR A 377 -24.26 -39.60 1.41
N ILE A 378 -23.37 -39.09 2.27
CA ILE A 378 -23.53 -37.75 2.84
C ILE A 378 -23.01 -36.74 1.81
N ILE A 379 -23.88 -35.82 1.37
CA ILE A 379 -23.54 -34.76 0.42
C ILE A 379 -22.93 -33.57 1.17
N GLU A 380 -23.55 -33.17 2.28
CA GLU A 380 -23.19 -31.96 3.01
C GLU A 380 -23.52 -32.08 4.50
N VAL A 381 -22.68 -31.50 5.37
CA VAL A 381 -22.90 -31.36 6.82
C VAL A 381 -22.77 -29.88 7.19
N ASN A 382 -23.91 -29.22 7.43
CA ASN A 382 -23.99 -27.80 7.77
C ASN A 382 -24.25 -27.60 9.27
N ALA A 383 -23.18 -27.31 10.02
CA ALA A 383 -23.18 -27.04 11.47
C ALA A 383 -23.81 -25.67 11.87
N ARG A 384 -24.88 -25.24 11.18
CA ARG A 384 -25.46 -23.90 11.28
C ARG A 384 -26.92 -23.88 10.82
N LEU A 385 -27.68 -22.90 11.34
CA LEU A 385 -29.03 -22.58 10.86
C LEU A 385 -29.03 -22.33 9.36
N SER A 386 -29.65 -23.24 8.63
CA SER A 386 -29.72 -23.25 7.17
C SER A 386 -31.04 -22.68 6.64
N ARG A 387 -31.12 -22.46 5.33
CA ARG A 387 -32.37 -22.06 4.66
C ARG A 387 -33.48 -23.11 4.88
N SER A 388 -33.14 -24.39 4.91
CA SER A 388 -34.06 -25.51 5.21
C SER A 388 -34.50 -25.51 6.68
N SER A 389 -33.65 -25.09 7.61
CA SER A 389 -33.97 -24.99 9.05
C SER A 389 -35.08 -23.94 9.32
N ALA A 390 -35.13 -22.89 8.50
CA ALA A 390 -36.20 -21.89 8.52
C ALA A 390 -37.52 -22.39 7.86
N LEU A 391 -37.46 -23.41 6.99
CA LEU A 391 -38.64 -24.13 6.50
C LEU A 391 -39.13 -25.11 7.59
N ALA A 392 -38.24 -25.92 8.15
CA ALA A 392 -38.51 -26.84 9.25
C ALA A 392 -39.18 -26.16 10.46
N SER A 393 -38.71 -24.96 10.86
CA SER A 393 -39.35 -24.20 11.97
C SER A 393 -40.78 -23.76 11.66
N LYS A 394 -41.10 -23.49 10.39
CA LYS A 394 -42.46 -23.13 9.95
C LYS A 394 -43.35 -24.35 9.82
N ALA A 395 -42.79 -25.46 9.34
CA ALA A 395 -43.51 -26.71 9.16
C ALA A 395 -43.86 -27.37 10.50
N THR A 396 -42.92 -27.43 11.44
CA THR A 396 -43.11 -28.08 12.76
C THR A 396 -43.66 -27.16 13.84
N GLY A 397 -43.69 -25.85 13.61
CA GLY A 397 -43.90 -24.83 14.65
C GLY A 397 -42.77 -24.73 15.70
N TYR A 398 -41.82 -25.67 15.70
CA TYR A 398 -40.75 -25.77 16.69
C TYR A 398 -39.70 -24.67 16.44
N PRO A 399 -39.37 -23.82 17.43
CA PRO A 399 -38.59 -22.62 17.20
C PRO A 399 -37.07 -22.91 17.20
N LEU A 400 -36.58 -23.60 16.17
CA LEU A 400 -35.16 -24.02 16.05
C LEU A 400 -34.17 -22.91 16.32
N ALA A 401 -34.42 -21.69 15.81
CA ALA A 401 -33.52 -20.57 16.02
C ALA A 401 -33.43 -20.11 17.49
N TYR A 402 -34.52 -20.24 18.25
CA TYR A 402 -34.56 -19.93 19.69
C TYR A 402 -33.88 -21.04 20.50
N VAL A 403 -34.22 -22.31 20.23
CA VAL A 403 -33.61 -23.46 20.93
C VAL A 403 -32.10 -23.52 20.67
N ALA A 404 -31.67 -23.42 19.41
CA ALA A 404 -30.25 -23.40 19.05
C ALA A 404 -29.49 -22.18 19.59
N ALA A 405 -30.16 -21.06 19.85
CA ALA A 405 -29.58 -19.91 20.56
C ALA A 405 -29.49 -20.15 22.08
N LYS A 406 -30.49 -20.79 22.70
CA LYS A 406 -30.47 -21.15 24.13
C LYS A 406 -29.41 -22.20 24.44
N LEU A 407 -29.36 -23.28 23.67
CA LEU A 407 -28.24 -24.23 23.66
C LEU A 407 -26.92 -23.45 23.50
N GLY A 408 -26.87 -22.55 22.50
CA GLY A 408 -25.69 -21.77 22.22
C GLY A 408 -25.21 -20.82 23.33
N LEU A 409 -26.06 -20.54 24.33
CA LEU A 409 -25.75 -19.78 25.55
C LEU A 409 -25.42 -20.68 26.75
N GLY A 410 -25.30 -22.00 26.55
CA GLY A 410 -24.99 -22.99 27.59
C GLY A 410 -26.22 -23.53 28.35
N VAL A 411 -27.45 -23.15 27.98
CA VAL A 411 -28.67 -23.69 28.59
C VAL A 411 -28.92 -25.11 28.06
N ALA A 412 -29.08 -26.11 28.94
CA ALA A 412 -29.25 -27.48 28.47
C ALA A 412 -30.63 -27.71 27.84
N LEU A 413 -30.69 -28.64 26.88
CA LEU A 413 -31.92 -28.94 26.13
C LEU A 413 -33.14 -29.31 27.00
N PRO A 414 -33.00 -30.09 28.10
CA PRO A 414 -34.12 -30.40 28.98
C PRO A 414 -34.68 -29.18 29.74
N ASP A 415 -33.86 -28.14 29.96
CA ASP A 415 -34.21 -26.96 30.74
C ASP A 415 -34.98 -25.91 29.91
N ILE A 416 -35.06 -26.10 28.59
CA ILE A 416 -35.79 -25.24 27.67
C ILE A 416 -37.21 -25.79 27.54
N THR A 417 -38.24 -25.04 27.93
CA THR A 417 -39.64 -25.42 27.69
C THR A 417 -39.97 -25.43 26.20
N ASN A 418 -40.68 -26.46 25.72
CA ASN A 418 -41.19 -26.51 24.36
C ASN A 418 -42.38 -25.55 24.19
N SER A 419 -42.24 -24.54 23.34
CA SER A 419 -43.28 -23.53 23.12
C SER A 419 -44.50 -24.02 22.34
N VAL A 420 -44.45 -25.21 21.74
CA VAL A 420 -45.56 -25.81 20.98
C VAL A 420 -46.52 -26.56 21.91
N THR A 421 -45.99 -27.28 22.91
CA THR A 421 -46.76 -28.07 23.87
C THR A 421 -47.03 -27.32 25.18
N GLY A 422 -46.17 -26.37 25.56
CA GLY A 422 -46.20 -25.61 26.82
C GLY A 422 -45.86 -26.42 28.07
N THR A 423 -46.05 -27.75 28.04
CA THR A 423 -45.94 -28.65 29.20
C THR A 423 -44.78 -29.64 29.12
N THR A 424 -44.13 -29.80 27.97
CA THR A 424 -42.96 -30.68 27.81
C THR A 424 -41.67 -29.88 27.56
N PRO A 425 -40.49 -30.41 27.90
CA PRO A 425 -39.22 -29.80 27.53
C PRO A 425 -38.94 -29.90 26.02
N ALA A 426 -37.98 -29.11 25.53
CA ALA A 426 -37.62 -29.01 24.11
C ALA A 426 -37.01 -30.30 23.54
N CYS A 427 -36.58 -31.24 24.39
CA CYS A 427 -36.10 -32.57 24.02
C CYS A 427 -37.24 -33.58 23.70
N PHE A 428 -38.34 -33.11 23.11
CA PHE A 428 -39.40 -33.95 22.53
C PHE A 428 -39.54 -33.63 21.04
N GLU A 429 -39.58 -34.67 20.20
CA GLU A 429 -39.51 -34.55 18.74
C GLU A 429 -40.89 -34.20 18.17
N PRO A 430 -41.04 -33.13 17.37
CA PRO A 430 -42.33 -32.70 16.87
C PRO A 430 -42.84 -33.61 15.74
N SER A 431 -44.01 -34.20 15.94
CA SER A 431 -44.72 -34.97 14.90
C SER A 431 -45.40 -34.04 13.88
N LEU A 432 -45.23 -34.31 12.59
CA LEU A 432 -46.00 -33.69 11.51
C LEU A 432 -47.12 -34.64 11.07
N ASP A 433 -48.37 -34.22 11.23
CA ASP A 433 -49.58 -34.87 10.72
C ASP A 433 -50.05 -34.30 9.36
N TYR A 434 -49.31 -33.33 8.81
CA TYR A 434 -49.54 -32.69 7.51
C TYR A 434 -48.24 -32.49 6.72
N CYS A 435 -48.38 -32.31 5.41
CA CYS A 435 -47.27 -32.05 4.50
C CYS A 435 -47.13 -30.55 4.17
N VAL A 436 -45.89 -30.08 4.07
CA VAL A 436 -45.54 -28.68 3.73
C VAL A 436 -44.66 -28.66 2.49
N VAL A 437 -45.00 -27.85 1.49
CA VAL A 437 -44.29 -27.76 0.20
C VAL A 437 -43.77 -26.35 -0.06
N LYS A 438 -42.49 -26.24 -0.44
CA LYS A 438 -41.80 -25.03 -0.91
C LYS A 438 -41.69 -25.06 -2.44
N MET A 439 -41.95 -23.93 -3.09
CA MET A 439 -41.70 -23.69 -4.52
C MET A 439 -41.00 -22.33 -4.73
N PRO A 440 -40.09 -22.19 -5.71
CA PRO A 440 -39.41 -20.94 -6.00
C PRO A 440 -40.28 -19.92 -6.75
N ARG A 441 -40.01 -18.62 -6.53
CA ARG A 441 -40.36 -17.49 -7.41
C ARG A 441 -39.30 -16.40 -7.27
N TRP A 442 -38.90 -15.76 -8.38
CA TRP A 442 -38.04 -14.58 -8.35
C TRP A 442 -38.85 -13.30 -8.18
N ASP A 443 -38.56 -12.55 -7.12
CA ASP A 443 -39.14 -11.24 -6.79
C ASP A 443 -38.26 -10.61 -5.69
N LEU A 444 -37.65 -9.45 -5.94
CA LEU A 444 -36.70 -8.81 -5.03
C LEU A 444 -37.37 -8.03 -3.88
N ASN A 445 -38.69 -7.85 -3.90
CA ASN A 445 -39.44 -7.01 -2.95
C ASN A 445 -39.69 -7.67 -1.56
N LYS A 446 -38.86 -8.64 -1.13
CA LYS A 446 -39.20 -9.57 -0.03
C LYS A 446 -38.29 -9.60 1.20
N PHE A 447 -37.42 -8.60 1.37
CA PHE A 447 -36.45 -8.54 2.48
C PHE A 447 -37.00 -7.89 3.78
N THR A 448 -38.23 -8.25 4.19
CA THR A 448 -38.92 -7.68 5.36
C THR A 448 -38.60 -8.36 6.71
N ARG A 449 -37.62 -9.27 6.77
CA ARG A 449 -37.25 -10.01 8.01
C ARG A 449 -35.74 -10.01 8.30
N VAL A 450 -35.06 -8.91 8.00
CA VAL A 450 -33.72 -8.63 8.55
C VAL A 450 -33.83 -8.50 10.08
N SER A 451 -32.91 -9.12 10.83
CA SER A 451 -32.89 -9.03 12.28
C SER A 451 -32.35 -7.66 12.73
N THR A 452 -33.15 -6.90 13.46
CA THR A 452 -32.87 -5.52 13.92
C THR A 452 -31.77 -5.41 14.99
N LYS A 453 -31.10 -6.52 15.34
CA LYS A 453 -30.06 -6.57 16.39
C LYS A 453 -28.67 -6.10 15.95
N LEU A 454 -28.50 -5.70 14.70
CA LEU A 454 -27.27 -5.11 14.15
C LEU A 454 -27.60 -3.82 13.39
N PHE A 455 -28.15 -2.84 14.12
CA PHE A 455 -28.26 -1.46 13.65
C PHE A 455 -27.11 -0.62 14.23
N PRO A 456 -26.01 -0.41 13.49
CA PRO A 456 -25.06 0.65 13.82
C PRO A 456 -25.78 2.00 13.77
N GLN A 457 -25.66 2.81 14.82
CA GLN A 457 -26.20 4.17 14.83
C GLN A 457 -25.23 5.07 14.05
N GLY A 458 -25.39 5.12 12.73
CA GLY A 458 -24.53 5.89 11.83
C GLY A 458 -24.10 5.10 10.59
N PRO A 459 -22.91 5.38 10.04
CA PRO A 459 -22.47 4.82 8.77
C PRO A 459 -21.91 3.40 8.93
N PHE A 460 -22.14 2.56 7.92
CA PHE A 460 -21.48 1.25 7.79
C PHE A 460 -21.26 0.88 6.32
N ASN A 461 -20.40 -0.12 6.08
CA ASN A 461 -20.18 -0.74 4.79
C ASN A 461 -20.08 -2.27 4.95
N MET A 462 -20.81 -3.01 4.13
CA MET A 462 -20.72 -4.47 4.06
C MET A 462 -20.18 -4.89 2.69
N GLN A 463 -19.24 -5.83 2.68
CA GLN A 463 -18.67 -6.40 1.47
C GLN A 463 -19.18 -7.83 1.29
N LEU A 464 -19.62 -8.16 0.08
CA LEU A 464 -20.24 -9.44 -0.27
C LEU A 464 -19.49 -10.05 -1.45
N ILE A 465 -19.28 -11.37 -1.40
CA ILE A 465 -18.95 -12.17 -2.59
C ILE A 465 -20.22 -12.85 -3.09
N ALA A 466 -20.50 -12.69 -4.38
CA ALA A 466 -21.55 -13.41 -5.10
C ALA A 466 -20.91 -14.54 -5.91
N LYS A 467 -21.39 -15.78 -5.72
CA LYS A 467 -20.99 -16.93 -6.55
C LYS A 467 -22.12 -17.96 -6.58
N ASP A 468 -22.43 -18.50 -7.75
CA ASP A 468 -23.39 -19.59 -7.94
C ASP A 468 -24.77 -19.29 -7.27
N ASN A 469 -25.30 -18.07 -7.49
CA ASN A 469 -26.48 -17.48 -6.83
C ASN A 469 -26.45 -17.39 -5.28
N GLU A 470 -25.34 -17.73 -4.62
CA GLU A 470 -25.13 -17.45 -3.19
C GLU A 470 -24.40 -16.12 -2.95
N LEU A 471 -24.91 -15.34 -1.99
CA LEU A 471 -24.21 -14.20 -1.40
C LEU A 471 -23.58 -14.62 -0.07
N LYS A 472 -22.31 -14.30 0.13
CA LYS A 472 -21.57 -14.56 1.37
C LYS A 472 -20.88 -13.26 1.82
N VAL A 473 -20.91 -12.95 3.12
CA VAL A 473 -20.26 -11.77 3.67
C VAL A 473 -18.74 -11.99 3.69
N ILE A 474 -17.99 -11.02 3.18
CA ILE A 474 -16.53 -10.96 3.30
C ILE A 474 -16.18 -10.27 4.63
N GLU A 475 -16.69 -9.06 4.82
CA GLU A 475 -16.50 -8.25 6.03
C GLU A 475 -17.64 -7.23 6.21
N CYS A 476 -17.78 -6.70 7.43
CA CYS A 476 -18.67 -5.60 7.76
C CYS A 476 -17.88 -4.55 8.56
N ASN A 477 -17.75 -3.35 7.99
CA ASN A 477 -17.10 -2.20 8.60
C ASN A 477 -18.19 -1.29 9.17
N VAL A 478 -18.36 -1.20 10.50
CA VAL A 478 -19.41 -0.37 11.12
C VAL A 478 -18.98 1.10 11.32
N ARG A 479 -18.40 1.66 10.26
CA ARG A 479 -17.95 3.05 10.08
C ARG A 479 -18.11 3.45 8.61
N VAL A 480 -17.80 4.69 8.24
CA VAL A 480 -17.69 5.06 6.81
C VAL A 480 -16.65 4.19 6.09
N SER A 481 -16.75 4.15 4.76
CA SER A 481 -15.76 3.53 3.87
C SER A 481 -15.42 4.47 2.71
N ARG A 482 -14.29 4.21 2.05
CA ARG A 482 -13.80 5.01 0.92
C ARG A 482 -14.74 5.11 -0.30
N SER A 483 -15.88 4.41 -0.31
CA SER A 483 -16.93 4.59 -1.34
C SER A 483 -17.97 5.66 -0.98
N PHE A 484 -18.07 6.13 0.27
CA PHE A 484 -19.09 7.11 0.70
C PHE A 484 -19.08 8.41 -0.12
N PRO A 485 -17.93 9.06 -0.41
CA PRO A 485 -17.91 10.28 -1.23
C PRO A 485 -18.35 10.03 -2.68
N PHE A 486 -18.05 8.85 -3.24
CA PHE A 486 -18.44 8.46 -4.59
C PHE A 486 -19.95 8.16 -4.68
N VAL A 487 -20.47 7.35 -3.76
CA VAL A 487 -21.91 7.00 -3.68
C VAL A 487 -22.75 8.26 -3.46
N SER A 488 -22.32 9.15 -2.57
CA SER A 488 -23.04 10.41 -2.28
C SER A 488 -23.16 11.32 -3.52
N LYS A 489 -22.07 11.46 -4.30
CA LYS A 489 -22.05 12.23 -5.56
C LYS A 489 -22.80 11.53 -6.70
N THR A 490 -22.87 10.19 -6.69
CA THR A 490 -23.57 9.41 -7.72
C THR A 490 -25.09 9.41 -7.51
N LEU A 491 -25.55 9.45 -6.26
CA LEU A 491 -26.98 9.47 -5.91
C LEU A 491 -27.51 10.87 -5.59
N ASP A 492 -26.66 11.90 -5.62
CA ASP A 492 -26.95 13.27 -5.15
C ASP A 492 -27.68 13.25 -3.80
N LEU A 493 -27.08 12.58 -2.83
CA LEU A 493 -27.57 12.40 -1.46
C LEU A 493 -26.38 12.39 -0.51
N ASP A 494 -26.39 13.23 0.52
CA ASP A 494 -25.28 13.33 1.47
C ASP A 494 -25.42 12.29 2.60
N PHE A 495 -24.86 11.10 2.36
CA PHE A 495 -24.88 10.00 3.33
C PHE A 495 -24.12 10.34 4.62
N VAL A 496 -23.14 11.25 4.58
CA VAL A 496 -22.40 11.68 5.77
C VAL A 496 -23.29 12.60 6.61
N ALA A 497 -23.95 13.59 6.01
CA ALA A 497 -24.89 14.45 6.72
C ALA A 497 -26.06 13.65 7.34
N MET A 498 -26.62 12.67 6.61
CA MET A 498 -27.64 11.76 7.15
C MET A 498 -27.11 10.94 8.34
N ALA A 499 -25.92 10.36 8.22
CA ALA A 499 -25.31 9.57 9.29
C ALA A 499 -24.96 10.42 10.52
N THR A 500 -24.45 11.64 10.34
CA THR A 500 -24.17 12.58 11.43
C THR A 500 -25.42 12.96 12.21
N ARG A 501 -26.55 13.23 11.51
CA ARG A 501 -27.86 13.46 12.15
C ARG A 501 -28.27 12.29 13.04
N VAL A 502 -28.23 11.06 12.52
CA VAL A 502 -28.54 9.84 13.29
C VAL A 502 -27.62 9.67 14.50
N ILE A 503 -26.32 9.95 14.35
CA ILE A 503 -25.31 9.87 15.43
C ILE A 503 -25.62 10.83 16.60
N VAL A 504 -26.15 12.02 16.32
CA VAL A 504 -26.52 13.00 17.37
C VAL A 504 -27.98 12.92 17.83
N GLY A 505 -28.74 11.91 17.35
CA GLY A 505 -30.12 11.65 17.78
C GLY A 505 -31.21 12.42 17.02
N GLU A 506 -30.88 13.08 15.90
CA GLU A 506 -31.87 13.72 15.03
C GLU A 506 -32.70 12.66 14.29
N VAL A 507 -34.00 12.94 14.11
CA VAL A 507 -34.89 12.08 13.32
C VAL A 507 -34.60 12.28 11.83
N VAL A 508 -34.27 11.20 11.12
CA VAL A 508 -33.98 11.21 9.68
C VAL A 508 -34.98 10.29 8.97
N GLU A 509 -35.79 10.87 8.08
CA GLU A 509 -36.71 10.11 7.26
C GLU A 509 -35.98 9.16 6.29
N PRO A 510 -36.47 7.92 6.09
CA PRO A 510 -35.88 6.99 5.13
C PRO A 510 -35.92 7.53 3.69
N VAL A 511 -34.77 7.55 3.01
CA VAL A 511 -34.66 7.97 1.61
C VAL A 511 -34.48 6.73 0.71
N GLU A 512 -35.39 6.52 -0.23
CA GLU A 512 -35.25 5.47 -1.23
C GLU A 512 -34.21 5.87 -2.29
N VAL A 513 -33.24 4.98 -2.54
CA VAL A 513 -32.12 5.20 -3.48
C VAL A 513 -31.99 4.08 -4.53
N LEU A 514 -32.99 3.20 -4.63
CA LEU A 514 -32.99 2.06 -5.55
C LEU A 514 -33.18 2.48 -7.02
N TYR A 515 -33.82 3.62 -7.26
CA TYR A 515 -34.07 4.17 -8.59
C TYR A 515 -33.06 5.29 -8.89
N GLY A 516 -32.14 5.04 -9.83
CA GLY A 516 -31.04 5.97 -10.15
C GLY A 516 -31.50 7.26 -10.83
N LYS A 517 -30.78 8.36 -10.57
CA LYS A 517 -31.08 9.72 -11.08
C LYS A 517 -30.65 9.92 -12.55
N SER A 518 -31.02 8.99 -13.43
CA SER A 518 -30.75 9.01 -14.89
C SER A 518 -29.27 9.22 -15.30
N LYS A 519 -28.33 8.94 -14.40
CA LYS A 519 -26.87 9.06 -14.62
C LYS A 519 -26.16 7.82 -14.09
N VAL A 520 -25.10 7.39 -14.77
CA VAL A 520 -24.21 6.31 -14.32
C VAL A 520 -22.91 6.92 -13.80
N GLY A 521 -22.57 6.62 -12.55
CA GLY A 521 -21.25 6.92 -11.98
C GLY A 521 -20.33 5.70 -12.06
N VAL A 522 -19.09 5.91 -12.50
CA VAL A 522 -18.04 4.87 -12.50
C VAL A 522 -16.79 5.41 -11.81
N LYS A 523 -16.17 4.56 -10.99
CA LYS A 523 -14.98 4.85 -10.17
C LYS A 523 -13.86 3.89 -10.56
N VAL A 524 -12.67 4.43 -10.81
CA VAL A 524 -11.48 3.70 -11.26
C VAL A 524 -10.29 4.06 -10.34
N PRO A 525 -9.50 3.08 -9.87
CA PRO A 525 -8.32 3.33 -9.04
C PRO A 525 -7.17 3.98 -9.83
N GLN A 526 -6.39 4.81 -9.13
CA GLN A 526 -5.14 5.39 -9.62
C GLN A 526 -3.94 4.72 -8.92
N PHE A 527 -2.85 4.49 -9.64
CA PHE A 527 -1.67 3.77 -9.15
C PHE A 527 -0.37 4.55 -9.38
N SER A 528 0.57 4.43 -8.44
CA SER A 528 1.88 5.07 -8.49
C SER A 528 3.00 4.17 -9.04
N PHE A 529 2.69 3.07 -9.76
CA PHE A 529 3.68 2.10 -10.25
C PHE A 529 4.87 2.73 -10.99
N SER A 530 4.65 3.80 -11.75
CA SER A 530 5.69 4.54 -12.47
C SER A 530 6.73 5.25 -11.59
N ARG A 531 6.52 5.30 -10.26
CA ARG A 531 7.49 5.78 -9.24
C ARG A 531 8.14 4.65 -8.44
N LEU A 532 7.63 3.42 -8.56
CA LEU A 532 8.02 2.26 -7.76
C LEU A 532 8.90 1.32 -8.59
N THR A 533 10.12 1.76 -8.90
CA THR A 533 11.11 0.94 -9.64
C THR A 533 11.31 -0.41 -8.95
N GLY A 534 11.17 -1.51 -9.71
CA GLY A 534 11.22 -2.89 -9.19
C GLY A 534 9.87 -3.46 -8.72
N ALA A 535 8.80 -2.65 -8.66
CA ALA A 535 7.46 -3.17 -8.45
C ALA A 535 7.00 -3.98 -9.67
N ASP A 536 6.46 -5.18 -9.41
CA ASP A 536 5.62 -5.87 -10.37
C ASP A 536 4.29 -5.10 -10.54
N VAL A 537 3.80 -4.99 -11.77
CA VAL A 537 2.64 -4.16 -12.15
C VAL A 537 1.39 -5.04 -12.18
N THR A 538 1.16 -5.77 -11.10
CA THR A 538 0.06 -6.72 -10.93
C THR A 538 -0.90 -6.29 -9.81
N LEU A 539 -2.13 -6.81 -9.87
CA LEU A 539 -3.16 -6.60 -8.86
C LEU A 539 -3.30 -7.87 -8.03
N GLY A 540 -3.46 -7.72 -6.71
CA GLY A 540 -3.61 -8.83 -5.77
C GLY A 540 -4.56 -8.50 -4.62
N VAL A 541 -4.53 -9.33 -3.58
CA VAL A 541 -5.37 -9.16 -2.38
C VAL A 541 -4.95 -7.92 -1.56
N GLY A 542 -3.67 -7.55 -1.60
CA GLY A 542 -3.18 -6.27 -1.07
C GLY A 542 -3.56 -5.11 -1.97
N MET A 543 -4.21 -4.08 -1.41
CA MET A 543 -4.52 -2.84 -2.13
C MET A 543 -3.22 -2.08 -2.45
N ALA A 544 -3.06 -1.67 -3.71
CA ALA A 544 -1.86 -0.95 -4.21
C ALA A 544 -2.18 0.42 -4.84
N SER A 545 -3.45 0.82 -4.90
CA SER A 545 -3.88 2.09 -5.47
C SER A 545 -3.70 3.24 -4.50
N THR A 546 -3.10 4.33 -4.97
CA THR A 546 -2.76 5.54 -4.22
C THR A 546 -3.82 6.64 -4.31
N GLY A 547 -4.84 6.46 -5.15
CA GLY A 547 -5.98 7.37 -5.27
C GLY A 547 -7.08 6.79 -6.16
N GLU A 548 -8.02 7.64 -6.58
CA GLU A 548 -9.16 7.27 -7.39
C GLU A 548 -9.66 8.42 -8.28
N VAL A 549 -10.28 8.06 -9.41
CA VAL A 549 -11.04 8.99 -10.25
C VAL A 549 -12.46 8.47 -10.41
N ALA A 550 -13.44 9.36 -10.29
CA ALA A 550 -14.84 9.08 -10.58
C ALA A 550 -15.33 9.96 -11.72
N CYS A 551 -16.10 9.37 -12.65
CA CYS A 551 -16.70 10.06 -13.79
C CYS A 551 -18.16 9.64 -13.98
N PHE A 552 -18.90 10.49 -14.69
CA PHE A 552 -20.33 10.33 -14.93
C PHE A 552 -20.65 10.35 -16.42
N GLY A 553 -21.67 9.59 -16.81
CA GLY A 553 -22.19 9.54 -18.17
C GLY A 553 -23.63 9.01 -18.20
N ASP A 554 -24.24 9.07 -19.38
CA ASP A 554 -25.62 8.61 -19.60
C ASP A 554 -25.72 7.08 -19.57
N ASN A 555 -24.59 6.39 -19.73
CA ASN A 555 -24.46 4.95 -19.69
C ASN A 555 -23.10 4.50 -19.12
N ILE A 556 -22.99 3.21 -18.81
CA ILE A 556 -21.79 2.61 -18.20
C ILE A 556 -20.53 2.73 -19.07
N TYR A 557 -20.65 2.61 -20.40
CA TYR A 557 -19.49 2.64 -21.30
C TYR A 557 -18.88 4.05 -21.36
N GLU A 558 -19.72 5.08 -21.44
CA GLU A 558 -19.28 6.47 -21.44
C GLU A 558 -18.63 6.86 -20.09
N ALA A 559 -19.28 6.50 -18.98
CA ALA A 559 -18.76 6.78 -17.63
C ALA A 559 -17.42 6.06 -17.37
N TYR A 560 -17.29 4.80 -17.79
CA TYR A 560 -16.06 4.01 -17.68
C TYR A 560 -14.93 4.56 -18.57
N LEU A 561 -15.23 4.90 -19.83
CA LEU A 561 -14.23 5.47 -20.75
C LEU A 561 -13.69 6.81 -20.24
N LYS A 562 -14.57 7.71 -19.75
CA LYS A 562 -14.16 8.95 -19.10
C LYS A 562 -13.24 8.69 -17.89
N ALA A 563 -13.62 7.75 -17.02
CA ALA A 563 -12.83 7.43 -15.82
C ALA A 563 -11.44 6.87 -16.17
N ILE A 564 -11.36 5.94 -17.13
CA ILE A 564 -10.11 5.29 -17.56
C ILE A 564 -9.14 6.29 -18.24
N ILE A 565 -9.66 7.19 -19.09
CA ILE A 565 -8.85 8.26 -19.70
C ILE A 565 -8.26 9.16 -18.60
N ALA A 566 -9.06 9.50 -17.59
CA ALA A 566 -8.65 10.41 -16.52
C ALA A 566 -7.78 9.77 -15.41
N SER A 567 -7.88 8.46 -15.15
CA SER A 567 -7.12 7.78 -14.08
C SER A 567 -5.68 7.45 -14.48
N SER A 568 -5.45 7.10 -15.74
CA SER A 568 -4.23 6.40 -16.17
C SER A 568 -3.54 7.02 -17.39
N GLY A 569 -4.05 8.16 -17.91
CA GLY A 569 -3.59 8.72 -19.18
C GLY A 569 -3.86 7.80 -20.37
N PHE A 570 -4.87 6.93 -20.26
CA PHE A 570 -5.17 5.90 -21.25
C PHE A 570 -5.51 6.53 -22.59
N THR A 571 -4.74 6.19 -23.62
CA THR A 571 -5.04 6.54 -25.01
C THR A 571 -5.71 5.36 -25.70
N ILE A 572 -6.79 5.63 -26.44
CA ILE A 572 -7.46 4.60 -27.25
C ILE A 572 -6.47 4.13 -28.33
N PRO A 573 -6.20 2.82 -28.48
CA PRO A 573 -5.21 2.33 -29.42
C PRO A 573 -5.63 2.58 -30.87
N THR A 574 -4.76 3.23 -31.64
CA THR A 574 -4.99 3.60 -33.06
C THR A 574 -4.11 2.83 -34.05
N LYS A 575 -3.20 1.98 -33.56
CA LYS A 575 -2.21 1.25 -34.40
C LYS A 575 -2.27 -0.26 -34.22
N ALA A 576 -2.20 -0.72 -32.97
CA ALA A 576 -2.19 -2.14 -32.66
C ALA A 576 -2.68 -2.43 -31.23
N VAL A 577 -3.11 -3.66 -30.98
CA VAL A 577 -3.45 -4.22 -29.65
C VAL A 577 -2.75 -5.57 -29.50
N LEU A 578 -2.15 -5.86 -28.34
CA LEU A 578 -1.50 -7.14 -28.03
C LEU A 578 -2.36 -7.97 -27.05
N LEU A 579 -2.57 -9.24 -27.37
CA LEU A 579 -3.29 -10.22 -26.55
C LEU A 579 -2.34 -11.32 -26.08
N SER A 580 -2.08 -11.39 -24.78
CA SER A 580 -1.49 -12.59 -24.16
C SER A 580 -2.37 -12.99 -22.99
N VAL A 581 -2.96 -14.18 -23.08
CA VAL A 581 -3.92 -14.72 -22.11
C VAL A 581 -3.37 -16.06 -21.60
N GLY A 582 -3.55 -16.33 -20.32
CA GLY A 582 -3.00 -17.54 -19.67
C GLY A 582 -3.73 -18.83 -20.02
N GLY A 583 -4.40 -19.41 -19.02
CA GLY A 583 -5.07 -20.71 -19.14
C GLY A 583 -6.21 -20.73 -20.16
N ILE A 584 -6.53 -21.94 -20.64
CA ILE A 584 -7.59 -22.20 -21.63
C ILE A 584 -8.94 -21.63 -21.15
N LYS A 585 -9.25 -21.73 -19.85
CA LYS A 585 -10.48 -21.19 -19.27
C LYS A 585 -10.60 -19.68 -19.49
N GLN A 586 -9.54 -18.92 -19.22
CA GLN A 586 -9.52 -17.46 -19.42
C GLN A 586 -9.63 -17.08 -20.91
N LYS A 587 -9.12 -17.93 -21.82
CA LYS A 587 -9.27 -17.73 -23.27
C LYS A 587 -10.70 -17.99 -23.75
N GLU A 588 -11.38 -18.99 -23.20
CA GLU A 588 -12.79 -19.23 -23.47
C GLU A 588 -13.67 -18.09 -22.91
N GLU A 589 -13.39 -17.63 -21.69
CA GLU A 589 -14.11 -16.54 -21.00
C GLU A 589 -13.99 -15.18 -21.72
N LEU A 590 -12.86 -14.93 -22.40
CA LEU A 590 -12.63 -13.70 -23.18
C LEU A 590 -13.06 -13.80 -24.66
N LEU A 591 -13.54 -14.96 -25.15
CA LEU A 591 -13.78 -15.20 -26.57
C LEU A 591 -14.72 -14.17 -27.24
N ASP A 592 -15.83 -13.83 -26.59
CA ASP A 592 -16.77 -12.83 -27.15
C ASP A 592 -16.23 -11.40 -27.09
N SER A 593 -15.41 -11.06 -26.09
CA SER A 593 -14.67 -9.79 -26.06
C SER A 593 -13.66 -9.69 -27.21
N VAL A 594 -12.99 -10.79 -27.56
CA VAL A 594 -12.07 -10.85 -28.71
C VAL A 594 -12.82 -10.78 -30.05
N ARG A 595 -14.03 -11.36 -30.16
CA ARG A 595 -14.93 -11.16 -31.33
C ARG A 595 -15.40 -9.72 -31.50
N VAL A 596 -15.55 -8.95 -30.41
CA VAL A 596 -15.82 -7.51 -30.49
C VAL A 596 -14.56 -6.76 -30.92
N LEU A 597 -13.38 -7.14 -30.40
CA LEU A 597 -12.10 -6.53 -30.78
C LEU A 597 -11.77 -6.74 -32.27
N GLU A 598 -11.99 -7.93 -32.82
CA GLU A 598 -11.86 -8.24 -34.26
C GLU A 598 -12.68 -7.26 -35.13
N LYS A 599 -13.94 -7.06 -34.78
CA LYS A 599 -14.86 -6.15 -35.51
C LYS A 599 -14.44 -4.68 -35.38
N LEU A 600 -13.87 -4.29 -34.24
CA LEU A 600 -13.31 -2.96 -34.03
C LEU A 600 -12.01 -2.77 -34.83
N ALA A 601 -11.12 -3.75 -34.84
CA ALA A 601 -9.89 -3.74 -35.64
C ALA A 601 -10.20 -3.56 -37.13
N ALA A 602 -11.11 -4.36 -37.67
CA ALA A 602 -11.57 -4.25 -39.05
C ALA A 602 -12.24 -2.90 -39.40
N LYS A 603 -12.89 -2.25 -38.42
CA LYS A 603 -13.54 -0.93 -38.60
C LYS A 603 -12.59 0.26 -38.43
N MET A 604 -11.58 0.14 -37.56
CA MET A 604 -10.70 1.24 -37.15
C MET A 604 -9.29 1.15 -37.72
N GLY A 605 -8.92 0.05 -38.38
CA GLY A 605 -7.64 -0.11 -39.08
C GLY A 605 -6.44 -0.43 -38.18
N PHE A 606 -6.66 -0.80 -36.91
CA PHE A 606 -5.58 -1.26 -36.02
C PHE A 606 -5.37 -2.77 -36.13
N LYS A 607 -4.13 -3.22 -35.97
CA LYS A 607 -3.77 -4.66 -35.96
C LYS A 607 -4.05 -5.33 -34.61
N ILE A 608 -4.33 -6.63 -34.62
CA ILE A 608 -4.32 -7.46 -33.41
C ILE A 608 -3.08 -8.36 -33.45
N TYR A 609 -2.30 -8.33 -32.38
CA TYR A 609 -1.16 -9.20 -32.13
C TYR A 609 -1.47 -10.17 -31.00
N ALA A 610 -0.86 -11.35 -30.98
CA ALA A 610 -0.97 -12.27 -29.84
C ALA A 610 0.27 -13.13 -29.58
N SER A 611 0.40 -13.66 -28.35
CA SER A 611 1.32 -14.79 -28.07
C SER A 611 0.88 -16.03 -28.84
N SER A 612 1.83 -16.89 -29.21
CA SER A 612 1.63 -18.15 -29.97
C SER A 612 0.39 -18.93 -29.51
N GLY A 613 0.42 -19.49 -28.30
CA GLY A 613 -0.71 -20.24 -27.72
C GLY A 613 -1.97 -19.42 -27.41
N THR A 614 -2.00 -18.11 -27.64
CA THR A 614 -3.20 -17.27 -27.62
C THR A 614 -3.75 -17.07 -29.04
N ALA A 615 -2.88 -16.83 -30.02
CA ALA A 615 -3.22 -16.76 -31.44
C ALA A 615 -3.82 -18.08 -31.94
N ASP A 616 -3.18 -19.22 -31.62
CA ASP A 616 -3.63 -20.56 -32.02
C ASP A 616 -5.06 -20.83 -31.53
N PHE A 617 -5.31 -20.59 -30.24
CA PHE A 617 -6.61 -20.82 -29.63
C PHE A 617 -7.71 -19.99 -30.31
N TYR A 618 -7.50 -18.68 -30.50
CA TYR A 618 -8.52 -17.83 -31.13
C TYR A 618 -8.67 -18.09 -32.63
N SER A 619 -7.61 -18.49 -33.32
CA SER A 619 -7.66 -18.92 -34.73
C SER A 619 -8.50 -20.20 -34.89
N VAL A 620 -8.30 -21.20 -34.02
CA VAL A 620 -9.14 -22.41 -33.95
C VAL A 620 -10.59 -22.10 -33.60
N LYS A 621 -10.84 -21.06 -32.79
CA LYS A 621 -12.20 -20.54 -32.49
C LYS A 621 -12.78 -19.63 -33.59
N GLY A 622 -12.07 -19.46 -34.70
CA GLY A 622 -12.55 -18.79 -35.91
C GLY A 622 -12.29 -17.28 -36.00
N ILE A 623 -11.55 -16.69 -35.06
CA ILE A 623 -11.15 -15.28 -35.11
C ILE A 623 -10.06 -15.08 -36.17
N ARG A 624 -10.14 -14.00 -36.94
CA ARG A 624 -9.21 -13.69 -38.05
C ARG A 624 -8.44 -12.39 -37.80
N GLY A 625 -7.33 -12.22 -38.51
CA GLY A 625 -6.53 -10.99 -38.43
C GLY A 625 -5.74 -10.81 -37.13
N ILE A 626 -5.51 -11.91 -36.39
CA ILE A 626 -4.55 -11.95 -35.29
C ILE A 626 -3.19 -12.36 -35.90
N GLU A 627 -2.22 -11.45 -35.85
CA GLU A 627 -0.82 -11.74 -36.17
C GLU A 627 -0.14 -12.35 -34.94
N VAL A 628 0.60 -13.45 -35.11
CA VAL A 628 1.48 -13.97 -34.06
C VAL A 628 2.61 -12.97 -33.87
N VAL A 629 2.97 -12.68 -32.61
CA VAL A 629 4.22 -11.97 -32.33
C VAL A 629 5.37 -12.96 -32.52
N GLU A 630 5.97 -12.94 -33.71
CA GLU A 630 7.18 -13.72 -34.04
C GLU A 630 8.45 -13.18 -33.36
N HIS A 631 8.37 -12.02 -32.70
CA HIS A 631 9.40 -11.60 -31.77
C HIS A 631 9.35 -12.45 -30.50
N GLU A 632 10.43 -13.20 -30.30
CA GLU A 632 10.83 -13.91 -29.09
C GLU A 632 10.20 -13.33 -27.82
N TRP A 633 9.36 -14.12 -27.14
CA TRP A 633 9.02 -13.78 -25.76
C TRP A 633 10.32 -13.82 -24.96
N ARG A 634 10.52 -12.86 -24.04
CA ARG A 634 11.71 -12.83 -23.15
C ARG A 634 11.80 -14.00 -22.15
N PHE A 635 10.97 -15.03 -22.35
CA PHE A 635 10.94 -16.30 -21.64
C PHE A 635 11.14 -17.51 -22.58
N GLU A 636 11.15 -17.30 -23.91
CA GLU A 636 11.52 -18.29 -24.93
C GLU A 636 13.01 -18.20 -25.26
N ASN A 637 13.62 -16.99 -25.20
CA ASN A 637 15.06 -16.83 -25.07
C ASN A 637 15.54 -17.17 -23.65
N ILE A 638 15.58 -18.46 -23.30
CA ILE A 638 16.47 -18.96 -22.24
C ILE A 638 17.88 -19.00 -22.84
N GLY A 639 18.46 -17.81 -22.99
CA GLY A 639 19.62 -17.57 -23.85
C GLY A 639 20.47 -16.39 -23.41
N GLU A 640 20.54 -16.13 -22.10
CA GLU A 640 21.59 -15.31 -21.45
C GLU A 640 21.55 -15.39 -19.91
N GLU A 641 20.48 -15.90 -19.28
CA GLU A 641 20.41 -16.20 -17.83
C GLU A 641 20.44 -17.73 -17.56
N ASP A 642 21.14 -18.15 -16.49
CA ASP A 642 21.27 -19.55 -16.07
C ASP A 642 19.93 -20.13 -15.58
N ALA A 643 19.37 -21.10 -16.30
CA ALA A 643 18.16 -21.81 -15.87
C ALA A 643 18.50 -23.02 -14.97
N HIS A 644 17.69 -23.29 -13.95
CA HIS A 644 17.80 -24.49 -13.11
C HIS A 644 16.49 -25.28 -13.09
N VAL A 645 16.56 -26.58 -13.42
CA VAL A 645 15.40 -27.49 -13.43
C VAL A 645 15.37 -28.32 -12.14
N CYS A 646 14.41 -28.00 -11.27
CA CYS A 646 14.18 -28.70 -10.00
C CYS A 646 13.56 -30.09 -10.17
N HIS A 647 13.80 -30.97 -9.20
CA HIS A 647 13.17 -32.29 -9.05
C HIS A 647 13.11 -33.17 -10.31
N VAL A 648 14.15 -33.23 -11.14
CA VAL A 648 14.15 -34.08 -12.36
C VAL A 648 14.00 -35.55 -11.97
N ALA A 649 13.11 -36.27 -12.66
CA ALA A 649 12.74 -37.65 -12.29
C ALA A 649 12.56 -38.61 -13.47
N ARG A 650 12.29 -38.13 -14.69
CA ARG A 650 11.94 -38.97 -15.86
C ARG A 650 13.00 -39.02 -16.95
N LYS A 651 12.89 -40.06 -17.78
CA LYS A 651 13.73 -40.25 -18.97
C LYS A 651 13.62 -39.07 -19.95
N GLU A 652 12.41 -38.60 -20.26
CA GLU A 652 12.22 -37.51 -21.23
C GLU A 652 12.81 -36.19 -20.71
N GLU A 653 12.69 -35.94 -19.41
CA GLU A 653 13.19 -34.73 -18.74
C GLU A 653 14.73 -34.65 -18.82
N ILE A 654 15.43 -35.71 -18.39
CA ILE A 654 16.91 -35.73 -18.40
C ILE A 654 17.49 -35.76 -19.83
N MET A 655 16.82 -36.43 -20.78
CA MET A 655 17.23 -36.43 -22.18
C MET A 655 17.01 -35.07 -22.86
N LEU A 656 15.92 -34.34 -22.52
CA LEU A 656 15.72 -32.98 -22.99
C LEU A 656 16.82 -32.04 -22.46
N ILE A 657 17.13 -32.12 -21.16
CA ILE A 657 18.20 -31.31 -20.55
C ILE A 657 19.56 -31.63 -21.18
N LYS A 658 19.86 -32.91 -21.47
CA LYS A 658 21.07 -33.32 -22.19
C LYS A 658 21.18 -32.67 -23.57
N ASN A 659 20.09 -32.68 -24.33
CA ASN A 659 20.04 -32.05 -25.65
C ASN A 659 20.20 -30.53 -25.58
N VAL A 660 19.56 -29.86 -24.62
CA VAL A 660 19.67 -28.41 -24.41
C VAL A 660 21.09 -28.00 -24.00
N LYS A 661 21.73 -28.74 -23.08
CA LYS A 661 23.15 -28.56 -22.74
C LYS A 661 24.07 -28.76 -23.97
N ALA A 662 23.78 -29.76 -24.80
CA ALA A 662 24.55 -30.01 -26.03
C ALA A 662 24.39 -28.90 -27.10
N MET A 663 23.34 -28.08 -27.01
CA MET A 663 23.15 -26.87 -27.85
C MET A 663 23.90 -25.65 -27.30
N GLY A 664 24.61 -25.76 -26.18
CA GLY A 664 25.36 -24.66 -25.55
C GLY A 664 24.50 -23.72 -24.70
N VAL A 665 23.25 -24.06 -24.44
CA VAL A 665 22.33 -23.27 -23.60
C VAL A 665 22.72 -23.39 -22.12
N PRO A 666 22.80 -22.29 -21.34
CA PRO A 666 23.07 -22.32 -19.91
C PRO A 666 21.87 -22.85 -19.11
N VAL A 667 21.71 -24.17 -19.11
CA VAL A 667 20.74 -24.89 -18.26
C VAL A 667 21.47 -25.81 -17.29
N THR A 668 20.95 -25.91 -16.08
CA THR A 668 21.40 -26.84 -15.03
C THR A 668 20.20 -27.57 -14.42
N CYS A 669 20.44 -28.65 -13.68
CA CYS A 669 19.37 -29.40 -13.01
C CYS A 669 19.82 -30.13 -11.75
N GLU A 670 18.82 -30.48 -10.93
CA GLU A 670 18.95 -31.34 -9.76
C GLU A 670 18.09 -32.60 -9.90
N VAL A 671 18.54 -33.67 -9.26
CA VAL A 671 17.76 -34.90 -9.07
C VAL A 671 17.63 -35.19 -7.59
N CYS A 672 16.43 -35.56 -7.14
CA CYS A 672 16.20 -35.97 -5.77
C CYS A 672 16.67 -37.42 -5.58
N PRO A 673 17.59 -37.72 -4.65
CA PRO A 673 18.17 -39.07 -4.53
C PRO A 673 17.15 -40.19 -4.29
N HIS A 674 15.94 -39.91 -3.77
CA HIS A 674 14.89 -40.92 -3.69
C HIS A 674 14.45 -41.46 -5.06
N HIS A 675 14.51 -40.66 -6.13
CA HIS A 675 14.25 -41.14 -7.50
C HIS A 675 15.39 -42.01 -8.08
N LEU A 676 16.61 -41.94 -7.53
CA LEU A 676 17.72 -42.82 -7.90
C LEU A 676 17.62 -44.22 -7.24
N PHE A 677 16.94 -44.31 -6.09
CA PHE A 677 16.93 -45.50 -5.24
C PHE A 677 15.56 -46.18 -5.05
N LEU A 678 14.46 -45.54 -5.48
CA LEU A 678 13.08 -46.07 -5.43
C LEU A 678 12.38 -45.92 -6.80
N THR A 679 11.42 -46.80 -7.05
CA THR A 679 10.56 -46.88 -8.25
C THR A 679 9.10 -47.08 -7.86
N LYS A 680 8.20 -47.18 -8.85
CA LYS A 680 6.80 -47.61 -8.63
C LYS A 680 6.67 -49.00 -7.98
N LYS A 681 7.65 -49.91 -8.12
CA LYS A 681 7.60 -51.25 -7.49
C LYS A 681 7.70 -51.15 -5.96
N ASP A 682 8.51 -50.21 -5.46
CA ASP A 682 8.72 -50.00 -4.04
C ASP A 682 7.44 -49.55 -3.30
N LEU A 683 6.41 -49.08 -4.03
CA LEU A 683 5.07 -48.81 -3.50
C LEU A 683 4.39 -50.06 -2.93
N GLU A 684 4.72 -51.27 -3.40
CA GLU A 684 4.20 -52.54 -2.86
C GLU A 684 4.64 -52.76 -1.39
N VAL A 685 5.81 -52.24 -1.01
CA VAL A 685 6.39 -52.34 0.34
C VAL A 685 6.12 -51.07 1.16
N ILE A 686 6.20 -49.90 0.52
CA ILE A 686 6.01 -48.59 1.16
C ILE A 686 4.51 -48.33 1.42
N GLY A 687 3.60 -48.76 0.54
CA GLY A 687 2.16 -48.44 0.52
C GLY A 687 1.86 -47.08 -0.12
N GLU A 688 0.76 -46.95 -0.85
CA GLU A 688 0.47 -45.79 -1.73
C GLU A 688 0.36 -44.43 -1.00
N ASP A 689 -0.16 -44.42 0.23
CA ASP A 689 -0.32 -43.19 1.03
C ASP A 689 1.04 -42.61 1.46
N LYS A 690 1.88 -43.49 2.03
CA LYS A 690 3.30 -43.22 2.32
C LYS A 690 4.07 -42.91 1.03
N GLY A 691 3.68 -43.54 -0.08
CA GLY A 691 4.21 -43.36 -1.43
C GLY A 691 3.94 -42.00 -2.08
N GLN A 692 3.10 -41.13 -1.51
CA GLN A 692 2.91 -39.80 -2.07
C GLN A 692 4.20 -38.95 -1.99
N VAL A 693 4.74 -38.61 -3.16
CA VAL A 693 5.86 -37.69 -3.42
C VAL A 693 5.60 -36.96 -4.74
N ARG A 694 6.24 -35.81 -4.99
CA ARG A 694 6.09 -35.01 -6.22
C ARG A 694 7.47 -34.60 -6.75
N PRO A 695 7.89 -35.05 -7.95
CA PRO A 695 7.23 -36.01 -8.84
C PRO A 695 6.89 -37.34 -8.16
N MET A 696 5.87 -38.03 -8.67
CA MET A 696 5.53 -39.38 -8.18
C MET A 696 6.66 -40.35 -8.55
N LEU A 697 6.82 -41.43 -7.78
CA LEU A 697 7.83 -42.46 -8.09
C LEU A 697 7.67 -42.97 -9.53
N VAL A 698 8.82 -43.19 -10.17
CA VAL A 698 8.95 -43.36 -11.62
C VAL A 698 9.18 -44.83 -12.00
N SER A 699 9.26 -45.12 -13.30
CA SER A 699 9.54 -46.49 -13.76
C SER A 699 11.00 -46.90 -13.49
N GLU A 700 11.30 -48.18 -13.67
CA GLU A 700 12.68 -48.67 -13.67
C GLU A 700 13.51 -48.03 -14.81
N GLU A 701 12.87 -47.80 -15.96
CA GLU A 701 13.51 -47.20 -17.14
C GLU A 701 13.85 -45.72 -16.91
N ASP A 702 12.95 -44.96 -16.28
CA ASP A 702 13.21 -43.59 -15.82
C ASP A 702 14.40 -43.55 -14.87
N ARG A 703 14.38 -44.41 -13.83
CA ARG A 703 15.45 -44.49 -12.84
C ARG A 703 16.79 -44.83 -13.48
N GLN A 704 16.81 -45.79 -14.41
CA GLN A 704 18.03 -46.15 -15.14
C GLN A 704 18.51 -44.98 -16.00
N ALA A 705 17.62 -44.26 -16.68
CA ALA A 705 17.99 -43.07 -17.46
C ALA A 705 18.60 -41.94 -16.61
N LEU A 706 18.22 -41.78 -15.34
CA LEU A 706 18.90 -40.86 -14.42
C LEU A 706 20.33 -41.33 -14.07
N TRP A 707 20.54 -42.64 -13.92
CA TRP A 707 21.87 -43.22 -13.68
C TRP A 707 22.77 -43.17 -14.91
N ASP A 708 22.24 -43.45 -16.09
CA ASP A 708 22.95 -43.41 -17.39
C ASP A 708 23.35 -41.98 -17.81
N ASN A 709 22.77 -40.96 -17.17
CA ASN A 709 23.00 -39.54 -17.44
C ASN A 709 23.49 -38.77 -16.20
N MET A 710 24.24 -39.43 -15.32
CA MET A 710 24.81 -38.82 -14.10
C MET A 710 25.82 -37.70 -14.41
N ASP A 711 26.36 -37.64 -15.63
CA ASP A 711 27.13 -36.53 -16.20
C ASP A 711 26.28 -35.26 -16.42
N VAL A 712 25.00 -35.42 -16.74
CA VAL A 712 24.06 -34.33 -17.05
C VAL A 712 23.52 -33.65 -15.79
N ILE A 713 23.42 -34.38 -14.67
CA ILE A 713 22.86 -33.89 -13.39
C ILE A 713 23.89 -33.01 -12.67
N ASP A 714 23.58 -31.74 -12.40
CA ASP A 714 24.52 -30.84 -11.70
C ASP A 714 24.47 -30.97 -10.18
N CYS A 715 23.28 -31.19 -9.62
CA CYS A 715 23.02 -31.08 -8.18
C CYS A 715 22.18 -32.26 -7.61
N PHE A 716 22.31 -32.50 -6.31
CA PHE A 716 21.41 -33.40 -5.56
C PHE A 716 20.62 -32.63 -4.50
N ALA A 717 19.30 -32.66 -4.59
CA ALA A 717 18.39 -32.03 -3.62
C ALA A 717 17.69 -33.06 -2.75
N THR A 718 17.65 -32.84 -1.44
CA THR A 718 17.12 -33.85 -0.49
C THR A 718 15.60 -33.92 -0.41
N ASP A 719 14.88 -32.93 -0.96
CA ASP A 719 13.42 -32.76 -0.90
C ASP A 719 12.82 -33.09 0.48
N HIS A 720 13.46 -32.57 1.52
CA HIS A 720 13.22 -33.06 2.87
C HIS A 720 11.89 -32.58 3.46
N ALA A 721 10.86 -33.42 3.34
CA ALA A 721 9.54 -33.24 3.96
C ALA A 721 9.34 -34.27 5.09
N PRO A 722 9.74 -33.99 6.35
CA PRO A 722 9.61 -34.91 7.48
C PRO A 722 8.16 -34.98 8.02
N HIS A 723 7.22 -35.46 7.21
CA HIS A 723 5.86 -35.75 7.63
C HIS A 723 5.80 -37.00 8.51
N THR A 724 5.04 -36.92 9.60
CA THR A 724 4.78 -38.04 10.51
C THR A 724 4.03 -39.17 9.83
N LEU A 725 4.14 -40.38 10.39
CA LEU A 725 3.38 -41.53 9.89
C LEU A 725 1.87 -41.26 9.87
N ALA A 726 1.33 -40.56 10.88
CA ALA A 726 -0.10 -40.24 10.97
C ALA A 726 -0.57 -39.24 9.90
N GLU A 727 0.25 -38.26 9.52
CA GLU A 727 -0.02 -37.41 8.34
C GLU A 727 -0.01 -38.24 7.05
N LYS A 728 0.97 -39.14 6.92
CA LYS A 728 1.20 -39.99 5.73
C LYS A 728 0.28 -41.22 5.64
N THR A 729 -0.59 -41.45 6.62
CA THR A 729 -1.74 -42.38 6.57
C THR A 729 -3.07 -41.66 6.80
N SER A 730 -3.12 -40.34 6.58
CA SER A 730 -4.37 -39.57 6.61
C SER A 730 -5.13 -39.70 5.28
N ALA A 731 -6.40 -39.30 5.26
CA ALA A 731 -7.26 -39.36 4.07
C ALA A 731 -6.84 -38.42 2.90
N ASN A 732 -5.80 -37.61 3.08
CA ASN A 732 -5.16 -36.82 2.02
C ASN A 732 -3.66 -36.69 2.34
N PRO A 733 -2.86 -37.75 2.12
CA PRO A 733 -1.51 -37.85 2.66
C PRO A 733 -0.54 -36.90 1.91
N PRO A 734 0.24 -36.06 2.62
CA PRO A 734 1.05 -35.02 2.00
C PRO A 734 2.24 -35.60 1.21
N PRO A 735 2.72 -34.89 0.18
CA PRO A 735 3.84 -35.34 -0.64
C PRO A 735 5.19 -35.13 0.04
N GLY A 736 6.14 -36.04 -0.22
CA GLY A 736 7.55 -35.90 0.14
C GLY A 736 8.02 -36.88 1.22
N TYR A 737 9.33 -36.89 1.49
CA TYR A 737 9.97 -37.90 2.34
C TYR A 737 10.92 -37.35 3.42
N PRO A 738 11.05 -38.05 4.56
CA PRO A 738 12.17 -37.87 5.47
C PRO A 738 13.46 -38.45 4.86
N GLY A 739 14.49 -37.60 4.65
CA GLY A 739 15.67 -37.97 3.86
C GLY A 739 17.05 -37.56 4.44
N LEU A 740 17.15 -36.57 5.34
CA LEU A 740 18.46 -36.07 5.80
C LEU A 740 19.34 -37.14 6.48
N GLU A 741 18.74 -38.07 7.22
CA GLU A 741 19.47 -39.17 7.88
C GLU A 741 19.85 -40.33 6.92
N THR A 742 19.24 -40.42 5.72
CA THR A 742 19.36 -41.59 4.83
C THR A 742 20.00 -41.30 3.48
N VAL A 743 19.87 -40.08 2.94
CA VAL A 743 20.35 -39.71 1.60
C VAL A 743 21.85 -39.91 1.44
N LEU A 744 22.66 -39.43 2.39
CA LEU A 744 24.12 -39.56 2.32
C LEU A 744 24.58 -41.03 2.41
N PRO A 745 24.14 -41.86 3.38
CA PRO A 745 24.42 -43.30 3.40
C PRO A 745 24.03 -44.05 2.10
N LEU A 746 22.91 -43.72 1.48
CA LEU A 746 22.50 -44.33 0.20
C LEU A 746 23.48 -43.98 -0.94
N LEU A 747 23.93 -42.72 -1.00
CA LEU A 747 24.88 -42.28 -2.02
C LEU A 747 26.31 -42.76 -1.75
N LEU A 748 26.72 -42.88 -0.48
CA LEU A 748 27.98 -43.57 -0.10
C LEU A 748 27.94 -45.06 -0.47
N THR A 749 26.79 -45.71 -0.35
CA THR A 749 26.60 -47.09 -0.83
C THR A 749 26.80 -47.16 -2.35
N ALA A 750 26.25 -46.20 -3.11
CA ALA A 750 26.50 -46.11 -4.56
C ALA A 750 27.96 -45.80 -4.92
N VAL A 751 28.73 -45.12 -4.06
CA VAL A 751 30.19 -44.99 -4.23
C VAL A 751 30.91 -46.31 -3.97
N SER A 752 30.51 -47.06 -2.94
CA SER A 752 31.03 -48.42 -2.66
C SER A 752 30.69 -49.42 -3.77
N GLU A 753 29.52 -49.30 -4.39
CA GLU A 753 29.09 -50.04 -5.59
C GLU A 753 29.84 -49.61 -6.88
N GLY A 754 30.69 -48.56 -6.83
CA GLY A 754 31.40 -48.03 -8.00
C GLY A 754 30.53 -47.26 -9.00
N ARG A 755 29.31 -46.86 -8.60
CA ARG A 755 28.31 -46.18 -9.44
C ARG A 755 28.35 -44.65 -9.33
N LEU A 756 29.07 -44.14 -8.33
CA LEU A 756 29.46 -42.74 -8.16
C LEU A 756 30.93 -42.70 -7.71
N SER A 757 31.63 -41.59 -7.95
CA SER A 757 32.87 -41.29 -7.23
C SER A 757 32.60 -40.39 -6.02
N MET A 758 33.55 -40.33 -5.08
CA MET A 758 33.51 -39.33 -4.00
C MET A 758 33.52 -37.89 -4.55
N ASN A 759 34.13 -37.68 -5.72
CA ASN A 759 34.15 -36.37 -6.39
C ASN A 759 32.77 -35.99 -6.92
N ASP A 760 31.97 -36.94 -7.41
CA ASP A 760 30.58 -36.69 -7.83
C ASP A 760 29.71 -36.26 -6.65
N LEU A 761 29.88 -36.92 -5.50
CA LEU A 761 29.19 -36.58 -4.26
C LEU A 761 29.50 -35.15 -3.80
N VAL A 762 30.79 -34.79 -3.76
CA VAL A 762 31.26 -33.44 -3.38
C VAL A 762 30.85 -32.40 -4.43
N ALA A 763 30.89 -32.73 -5.73
CA ALA A 763 30.44 -31.84 -6.79
C ALA A 763 28.95 -31.54 -6.64
N LYS A 764 28.10 -32.58 -6.56
CA LYS A 764 26.64 -32.43 -6.65
C LYS A 764 25.97 -31.95 -5.34
N PHE A 765 26.62 -32.07 -4.18
CA PHE A 765 26.15 -31.47 -2.91
C PHE A 765 26.83 -30.15 -2.51
N HIS A 766 28.06 -29.88 -2.96
CA HIS A 766 28.80 -28.70 -2.53
C HIS A 766 29.23 -27.82 -3.71
N SER A 767 30.14 -28.30 -4.56
CA SER A 767 30.83 -27.41 -5.51
C SER A 767 29.94 -26.87 -6.62
N ASN A 768 29.00 -27.67 -7.16
CA ASN A 768 28.02 -27.22 -8.14
C ASN A 768 26.91 -26.37 -7.52
N PRO A 769 26.20 -26.76 -6.44
CA PRO A 769 25.23 -25.88 -5.79
C PRO A 769 25.83 -24.52 -5.40
N LYS A 770 27.06 -24.51 -4.89
CA LYS A 770 27.78 -23.28 -4.54
C LYS A 770 28.05 -22.38 -5.77
N ARG A 771 28.45 -22.97 -6.90
CA ARG A 771 28.66 -22.24 -8.16
C ARG A 771 27.35 -21.72 -8.76
N ILE A 772 26.32 -22.57 -8.82
CA ILE A 772 25.06 -22.31 -9.52
C ILE A 772 24.18 -21.31 -8.74
N PHE A 773 24.13 -21.43 -7.41
CA PHE A 773 23.34 -20.54 -6.55
C PHE A 773 24.19 -19.44 -5.88
N ASN A 774 25.42 -19.23 -6.35
CA ASN A 774 26.39 -18.23 -5.86
C ASN A 774 26.54 -18.21 -4.32
N LEU A 775 26.70 -19.38 -3.71
CA LEU A 775 26.74 -19.52 -2.25
C LEU A 775 28.12 -19.11 -1.68
N PRO A 776 28.17 -18.41 -0.53
CA PRO A 776 29.42 -18.02 0.12
C PRO A 776 30.24 -19.21 0.63
N GLU A 777 31.55 -19.01 0.75
CA GLU A 777 32.49 -20.02 1.26
C GLU A 777 32.23 -20.37 2.73
N GLN A 778 32.09 -21.67 3.02
CA GLN A 778 31.90 -22.16 4.39
C GLN A 778 33.23 -22.59 5.01
N TYR A 779 34.12 -21.63 5.25
CA TYR A 779 35.43 -21.88 5.86
C TYR A 779 35.35 -22.78 7.10
N ASN A 780 36.32 -23.69 7.25
CA ASN A 780 36.41 -24.66 8.35
C ASN A 780 35.16 -25.56 8.52
N THR A 781 34.44 -25.84 7.42
CA THR A 781 33.28 -26.74 7.39
C THR A 781 33.61 -27.99 6.61
N TYR A 782 33.41 -29.16 7.21
CA TYR A 782 33.69 -30.46 6.57
C TYR A 782 32.94 -31.62 7.25
N ILE A 783 32.88 -32.75 6.57
CA ILE A 783 32.22 -33.98 7.04
C ILE A 783 33.25 -35.12 7.01
N GLU A 784 33.40 -35.83 8.12
CA GLU A 784 34.19 -37.06 8.21
C GLU A 784 33.24 -38.24 8.03
N VAL A 785 33.46 -39.05 7.00
CA VAL A 785 32.69 -40.27 6.72
C VAL A 785 33.58 -41.51 6.89
N ASP A 786 33.01 -42.52 7.54
CA ASP A 786 33.53 -43.87 7.58
C ASP A 786 32.95 -44.60 6.36
N LEU A 787 33.81 -45.09 5.45
CA LEU A 787 33.40 -45.73 4.19
C LEU A 787 33.29 -47.26 4.28
N GLU A 788 33.79 -47.88 5.35
CA GLU A 788 33.80 -49.34 5.53
C GLU A 788 32.66 -49.83 6.44
N LYS A 789 32.02 -48.90 7.15
CA LYS A 789 30.89 -49.18 8.05
C LYS A 789 29.65 -49.66 7.31
N HIS A 790 29.43 -50.96 7.34
CA HIS A 790 28.16 -51.61 7.00
C HIS A 790 27.13 -51.42 8.13
N TRP A 791 25.90 -51.03 7.78
CA TRP A 791 24.77 -50.97 8.70
C TRP A 791 23.43 -51.09 7.95
N GLU A 792 22.32 -51.08 8.69
CA GLU A 792 20.96 -51.20 8.15
C GLU A 792 20.13 -49.99 8.61
N ILE A 793 19.41 -49.36 7.68
CA ILE A 793 18.61 -48.16 7.97
C ILE A 793 17.45 -48.53 8.90
N PRO A 794 17.34 -47.92 10.10
CA PRO A 794 16.30 -48.27 11.07
C PRO A 794 14.92 -47.83 10.60
N ALA A 795 13.88 -48.56 11.03
CA ALA A 795 12.49 -48.27 10.69
C ALA A 795 12.03 -46.87 11.14
N ALA A 796 12.52 -46.40 12.28
CA ALA A 796 12.36 -45.04 12.77
C ALA A 796 13.74 -44.34 12.84
N PRO A 797 13.98 -43.29 12.04
CA PRO A 797 15.18 -42.46 12.15
C PRO A 797 15.27 -41.74 13.51
N LYS A 798 16.49 -41.44 13.98
CA LYS A 798 16.75 -41.01 15.36
C LYS A 798 16.42 -39.54 15.58
N PHE A 799 16.56 -38.69 14.56
CA PHE A 799 16.48 -37.23 14.70
C PHE A 799 15.29 -36.61 13.96
N SER A 800 14.78 -37.26 12.91
CA SER A 800 13.65 -36.79 12.13
C SER A 800 12.33 -36.91 12.90
N LYS A 801 11.57 -35.81 12.99
CA LYS A 801 10.22 -35.78 13.58
C LYS A 801 9.23 -36.74 12.89
N ALA A 802 9.54 -37.22 11.68
CA ALA A 802 8.72 -38.16 10.94
C ALA A 802 8.55 -39.50 11.67
N GLN A 803 9.63 -39.99 12.32
CA GLN A 803 9.71 -41.31 12.97
C GLN A 803 9.41 -42.51 12.04
N TRP A 804 9.56 -42.33 10.72
CA TRP A 804 9.59 -43.39 9.72
C TRP A 804 10.54 -43.02 8.56
N THR A 805 10.85 -43.95 7.66
CA THR A 805 11.54 -43.68 6.39
C THR A 805 11.16 -44.71 5.31
N PRO A 806 11.06 -44.34 4.02
CA PRO A 806 10.84 -45.31 2.94
C PRO A 806 12.03 -46.27 2.72
N PHE A 807 13.18 -46.03 3.36
CA PHE A 807 14.39 -46.86 3.24
C PHE A 807 14.59 -47.85 4.39
N ALA A 808 13.57 -48.06 5.24
CA ALA A 808 13.63 -48.97 6.39
C ALA A 808 14.08 -50.40 6.00
N GLY A 809 15.02 -50.98 6.75
CA GLY A 809 15.56 -52.32 6.49
C GLY A 809 16.56 -52.39 5.32
N ARG A 810 16.85 -51.27 4.66
CA ARG A 810 17.84 -51.23 3.57
C ARG A 810 19.26 -51.24 4.15
N LYS A 811 20.04 -52.23 3.75
CA LYS A 811 21.48 -52.32 4.07
C LYS A 811 22.24 -51.28 3.26
N VAL A 812 23.17 -50.60 3.92
CA VAL A 812 23.98 -49.51 3.38
C VAL A 812 25.43 -49.65 3.83
N VAL A 813 26.31 -49.09 3.01
CA VAL A 813 27.76 -48.99 3.27
C VAL A 813 28.11 -47.51 3.32
N GLY A 814 28.80 -47.10 4.38
CA GLY A 814 29.16 -45.72 4.63
C GLY A 814 28.29 -45.06 5.69
N ALA A 815 28.92 -44.30 6.59
CA ALA A 815 28.26 -43.58 7.67
C ALA A 815 28.97 -42.24 7.97
N VAL A 816 28.22 -41.26 8.47
CA VAL A 816 28.81 -40.03 9.00
C VAL A 816 29.41 -40.30 10.38
N HIS A 817 30.72 -40.11 10.53
CA HIS A 817 31.41 -40.13 11.83
C HIS A 817 31.32 -38.76 12.50
N ARG A 818 31.63 -37.67 11.76
CA ARG A 818 31.68 -36.31 12.30
C ARG A 818 31.17 -35.27 11.30
N VAL A 819 30.55 -34.21 11.80
CA VAL A 819 30.27 -32.98 11.05
C VAL A 819 30.86 -31.81 11.82
N VAL A 820 31.72 -31.04 11.16
CA VAL A 820 32.26 -29.77 11.67
C VAL A 820 31.69 -28.64 10.83
N LEU A 821 31.04 -27.67 11.49
CA LEU A 821 30.46 -26.48 10.87
C LEU A 821 31.22 -25.25 11.38
N ARG A 822 31.89 -24.51 10.50
CA ARG A 822 32.64 -23.28 10.84
C ARG A 822 33.63 -23.46 12.00
N GLY A 823 34.30 -24.61 12.05
CA GLY A 823 35.25 -25.00 13.10
C GLY A 823 34.63 -25.56 14.39
N GLN A 824 33.30 -25.65 14.51
CA GLN A 824 32.63 -26.25 15.67
C GLN A 824 32.08 -27.64 15.32
N VAL A 825 32.29 -28.63 16.20
CA VAL A 825 31.72 -29.98 16.03
C VAL A 825 30.20 -29.91 16.23
N ALA A 826 29.43 -30.08 15.16
CA ALA A 826 27.97 -30.06 15.19
C ALA A 826 27.38 -31.45 15.45
N TYR A 827 28.09 -32.50 15.02
CA TYR A 827 27.73 -33.90 15.24
C TYR A 827 29.00 -34.76 15.34
N ILE A 828 28.99 -35.76 16.23
CA ILE A 828 29.97 -36.85 16.27
C ILE A 828 29.31 -38.12 16.83
N ASP A 829 29.62 -39.29 16.24
CA ASP A 829 29.25 -40.63 16.71
C ASP A 829 27.80 -40.79 17.21
N GLY A 830 26.84 -40.36 16.39
CA GLY A 830 25.42 -40.51 16.67
C GLY A 830 24.87 -39.53 17.71
N GLN A 831 25.60 -38.46 18.04
CA GLN A 831 25.19 -37.39 18.93
C GLN A 831 25.29 -36.03 18.22
N VAL A 832 24.27 -35.18 18.41
CA VAL A 832 24.21 -33.80 17.87
C VAL A 832 24.57 -32.84 19.00
N PHE A 833 25.53 -31.95 18.75
CA PHE A 833 26.04 -30.96 19.69
C PHE A 833 25.64 -29.53 19.31
N ALA A 834 25.24 -29.29 18.05
CA ALA A 834 24.66 -28.02 17.63
C ALA A 834 23.25 -27.83 18.24
N PRO A 835 22.90 -26.64 18.76
CA PRO A 835 21.57 -26.38 19.30
C PRO A 835 20.50 -26.34 18.18
N PRO A 836 19.22 -26.58 18.51
CA PRO A 836 18.11 -26.33 17.58
C PRO A 836 18.15 -24.89 17.06
N GLY A 837 18.09 -24.73 15.73
CA GLY A 837 18.17 -23.40 15.09
C GLY A 837 19.59 -22.89 14.78
N TYR A 838 20.64 -23.71 14.91
CA TYR A 838 22.04 -23.33 14.58
C TYR A 838 22.32 -23.06 13.07
N GLY A 839 21.31 -23.14 12.21
CA GLY A 839 21.37 -22.80 10.80
C GLY A 839 20.95 -21.35 10.56
N ASN A 840 21.71 -20.62 9.74
CA ASN A 840 21.42 -19.23 9.36
C ASN A 840 20.93 -19.21 7.91
N ASP A 841 20.02 -18.30 7.55
CA ASP A 841 19.62 -18.13 6.14
C ASP A 841 20.78 -17.56 5.34
N VAL A 842 21.20 -18.27 4.29
CA VAL A 842 22.38 -17.89 3.49
C VAL A 842 22.14 -16.59 2.70
N ARG A 843 20.87 -16.20 2.49
CA ARG A 843 20.48 -14.93 1.85
C ARG A 843 20.74 -13.71 2.73
N GLU A 844 20.96 -13.91 4.03
CA GLU A 844 21.29 -12.87 5.01
C GLU A 844 22.83 -12.71 5.17
N TRP A 845 23.63 -13.57 4.55
CA TRP A 845 25.10 -13.55 4.71
C TRP A 845 25.72 -12.50 3.78
N LYS A 846 26.02 -11.31 4.33
CA LYS A 846 26.86 -10.33 3.63
C LYS A 846 28.22 -10.96 3.30
N ALA A 847 28.64 -10.89 2.03
CA ALA A 847 29.85 -11.55 1.55
C ALA A 847 31.11 -11.01 2.27
N PRO A 848 32.06 -11.87 2.69
CA PRO A 848 33.29 -11.43 3.32
C PRO A 848 34.18 -10.70 2.31
N VAL A 849 34.65 -9.50 2.66
CA VAL A 849 35.61 -8.75 1.83
C VAL A 849 36.93 -9.51 1.78
N ILE A 850 37.23 -10.11 0.63
CA ILE A 850 38.51 -10.77 0.37
C ILE A 850 39.60 -9.68 0.34
N LYS A 851 40.35 -9.58 1.45
CA LYS A 851 41.64 -8.89 1.44
C LYS A 851 42.61 -9.75 0.64
N ASN A 852 43.00 -9.26 -0.55
CA ASN A 852 44.03 -9.92 -1.35
C ASN A 852 45.31 -10.14 -0.50
N PRO A 853 45.96 -11.31 -0.60
CA PRO A 853 47.23 -11.54 0.08
C PRO A 853 48.32 -10.59 -0.46
N PRO A 854 49.33 -10.25 0.36
CA PRO A 854 50.41 -9.37 -0.07
C PRO A 854 51.22 -10.03 -1.20
N LEU A 855 51.29 -9.36 -2.35
CA LEU A 855 52.25 -9.70 -3.40
C LEU A 855 53.66 -9.46 -2.88
N LEU A 856 54.42 -10.55 -2.66
CA LEU A 856 55.83 -10.45 -2.32
C LEU A 856 56.62 -9.89 -3.51
N SER A 857 57.52 -8.95 -3.24
CA SER A 857 58.33 -8.28 -4.25
C SER A 857 59.46 -9.16 -4.80
N ILE A 858 59.69 -9.07 -6.12
CA ILE A 858 61.03 -9.18 -6.68
C ILE A 858 61.29 -7.85 -7.42
N ALA A 859 62.40 -7.20 -7.10
CA ALA A 859 62.68 -5.82 -7.48
C ALA A 859 63.73 -5.71 -8.59
N GLN A 860 63.69 -4.60 -9.33
CA GLN A 860 64.83 -4.03 -10.04
C GLN A 860 64.79 -2.49 -9.92
N ASP A 861 65.73 -1.91 -9.17
CA ASP A 861 66.16 -0.50 -9.32
C ASP A 861 66.89 -0.35 -10.67
N PHE A 862 66.94 0.81 -11.35
CA PHE A 862 67.42 2.15 -10.98
C PHE A 862 67.05 3.14 -12.12
N PRO A 863 67.39 4.46 -12.09
CA PRO A 863 67.65 5.39 -10.98
C PRO A 863 66.82 6.70 -11.08
N ARG A 864 66.91 7.59 -10.07
CA ARG A 864 66.50 9.01 -10.16
C ARG A 864 67.65 9.92 -10.65
N PRO A 865 67.31 11.04 -11.28
CA PRO A 865 67.87 12.36 -10.90
C PRO A 865 66.75 13.38 -10.50
N PRO A 866 67.08 14.54 -9.90
CA PRO A 866 66.26 15.09 -8.80
C PRO A 866 65.89 16.60 -8.88
N SER A 867 65.44 17.13 -7.74
CA SER A 867 65.24 18.55 -7.38
C SER A 867 63.88 19.17 -7.82
N THR A 868 63.38 20.24 -7.17
CA THR A 868 63.99 21.18 -6.20
C THR A 868 63.14 21.43 -4.94
N LEU A 869 63.83 21.94 -3.91
CA LEU A 869 63.40 22.57 -2.64
C LEU A 869 61.96 23.14 -2.61
N ASP A 870 61.17 22.94 -1.54
CA ASP A 870 61.29 23.59 -0.21
C ASP A 870 61.32 25.13 -0.24
N TYR A 871 60.43 25.81 0.50
CA TYR A 871 60.79 26.88 1.46
C TYR A 871 59.57 27.52 2.18
N PHE A 872 59.83 27.98 3.40
CA PHE A 872 59.06 28.90 4.27
C PHE A 872 57.80 28.42 5.01
N THR A 873 58.00 28.24 6.31
CA THR A 873 57.01 28.20 7.41
C THR A 873 56.90 29.58 8.09
N PRO A 874 56.23 29.72 9.24
CA PRO A 874 54.99 30.49 9.47
C PRO A 874 55.21 31.97 9.90
N LEU A 875 54.12 32.69 10.24
CA LEU A 875 54.13 33.77 11.26
C LEU A 875 52.72 34.18 11.75
N SER A 876 52.66 34.66 13.00
CA SER A 876 51.57 35.36 13.71
C SER A 876 52.21 36.64 14.33
N PRO A 877 51.51 37.72 14.80
CA PRO A 877 50.22 37.72 15.52
C PRO A 877 49.30 38.97 15.28
N THR A 878 48.51 39.33 16.30
CA THR A 878 47.49 40.41 16.47
C THR A 878 48.09 41.79 16.84
N PRO A 879 47.36 42.89 17.26
CA PRO A 879 45.90 43.17 17.43
C PRO A 879 45.43 44.59 16.94
N GLU A 880 44.26 45.07 17.41
CA GLU A 880 43.82 46.50 17.56
C GLU A 880 43.33 47.28 16.31
N GLN A 881 42.55 48.38 16.36
CA GLN A 881 41.52 48.96 17.28
C GLN A 881 40.79 50.11 16.50
N HIS A 882 39.49 50.40 16.76
CA HIS A 882 38.84 51.75 16.86
C HIS A 882 37.34 51.83 16.46
N ALA A 883 36.63 52.71 17.16
CA ALA A 883 35.38 53.42 16.79
C ALA A 883 35.71 54.96 16.87
N PRO A 884 34.81 55.99 16.84
CA PRO A 884 33.35 55.99 17.06
C PRO A 884 32.49 57.07 16.28
N GLU A 885 31.19 57.24 16.64
CA GLU A 885 30.41 58.53 16.67
C GLU A 885 30.07 59.29 15.32
N VAL A 886 29.08 60.21 15.12
CA VAL A 886 27.96 60.83 15.91
C VAL A 886 26.94 61.65 15.03
N PHE A 887 25.61 61.60 15.34
CA PHE A 887 24.55 62.68 15.23
C PHE A 887 24.04 63.24 13.84
N VAL A 888 22.86 63.92 13.66
CA VAL A 888 21.49 63.94 14.29
C VAL A 888 20.42 64.81 13.51
N GLU A 889 19.10 64.54 13.63
CA GLU A 889 17.87 65.45 13.49
C GLU A 889 17.53 66.22 12.16
N LEU A 890 16.37 66.87 11.82
CA LEU A 890 14.92 67.12 12.19
C LEU A 890 14.25 67.85 10.93
N ALA A 891 12.95 68.21 10.68
CA ALA A 891 11.56 67.93 11.15
C ALA A 891 10.45 68.56 10.23
N ASP A 892 9.15 68.33 10.54
CA ASP A 892 7.90 69.15 10.36
C ASP A 892 7.25 69.58 9.00
N GLY A 893 5.89 69.71 9.00
CA GLY A 893 5.09 70.57 8.07
C GLY A 893 3.70 70.07 7.56
N HIS A 894 2.58 70.80 7.81
CA HIS A 894 1.13 70.52 7.51
C HIS A 894 0.30 71.87 7.50
N PRO A 895 -1.07 72.00 7.44
CA PRO A 895 -2.24 71.21 6.91
C PRO A 895 -3.33 72.07 6.12
N HIS A 896 -4.53 71.49 5.81
CA HIS A 896 -5.93 72.10 5.77
C HIS A 896 -6.87 72.08 4.51
N HIS A 897 -7.93 71.22 4.56
CA HIS A 897 -9.42 71.37 4.35
C HIS A 897 -10.22 71.81 3.04
N PRO A 898 -11.48 71.27 2.82
CA PRO A 898 -12.44 71.50 1.66
C PRO A 898 -13.72 72.36 2.06
N PRO A 899 -14.98 72.37 1.47
CA PRO A 899 -15.73 71.65 0.37
C PRO A 899 -16.59 72.61 -0.57
N PRO A 900 -17.94 72.57 -0.89
CA PRO A 900 -19.03 71.53 -1.12
C PRO A 900 -20.13 71.74 -2.26
N ARG A 901 -20.70 70.64 -2.85
CA ARG A 901 -22.14 70.44 -3.32
C ARG A 901 -22.76 71.30 -4.50
N PRO A 902 -24.04 71.09 -5.01
CA PRO A 902 -25.09 70.01 -4.93
C PRO A 902 -25.82 69.61 -6.30
N ILE A 903 -26.98 68.89 -6.23
CA ILE A 903 -28.10 68.68 -7.25
C ILE A 903 -27.84 67.58 -8.33
N GLN A 904 -28.54 66.41 -8.40
CA GLN A 904 -29.93 66.05 -8.84
C GLN A 904 -30.18 66.21 -10.38
N THR A 905 -30.90 65.35 -11.14
CA THR A 905 -31.80 64.19 -10.86
C THR A 905 -31.96 63.25 -12.09
N ASN A 906 -32.35 61.98 -11.88
CA ASN A 906 -33.32 61.09 -12.62
C ASN A 906 -33.59 61.23 -14.15
N MET A 907 -33.90 60.18 -14.95
CA MET A 907 -34.20 58.73 -14.74
C MET A 907 -33.92 57.92 -16.04
N ASP A 908 -34.00 56.58 -15.96
CA ASP A 908 -34.12 55.55 -17.03
C ASP A 908 -32.99 55.49 -18.11
N GLU A 909 -32.11 54.47 -18.13
CA GLU A 909 -32.32 53.04 -18.50
C GLU A 909 -32.64 52.80 -20.01
N LEU A 910 -31.92 51.94 -20.75
CA LEU A 910 -30.73 51.13 -20.41
C LEU A 910 -29.88 50.79 -21.66
N TYR A 911 -28.83 51.56 -21.93
CA TYR A 911 -27.84 51.28 -22.97
C TYR A 911 -26.46 51.77 -22.52
N ILE A 912 -25.47 50.88 -22.39
CA ILE A 912 -24.09 51.25 -21.96
C ILE A 912 -23.08 50.60 -22.92
N PRO A 913 -22.30 51.39 -23.68
CA PRO A 913 -21.24 50.88 -24.54
C PRO A 913 -19.96 50.54 -23.75
N LEU A 914 -19.01 49.88 -24.43
CA LEU A 914 -17.66 49.63 -23.91
C LEU A 914 -16.93 50.96 -23.59
N PRO A 915 -16.28 51.09 -22.42
CA PRO A 915 -15.61 52.33 -22.04
C PRO A 915 -14.30 52.52 -22.81
N GLN A 916 -14.25 53.54 -23.67
CA GLN A 916 -13.03 54.00 -24.32
C GLN A 916 -12.30 55.02 -23.43
N HIS A 917 -11.20 54.59 -22.80
CA HIS A 917 -10.18 55.44 -22.19
C HIS A 917 -10.60 56.29 -20.95
N PRO A 918 -9.64 56.87 -20.18
CA PRO A 918 -9.83 57.05 -18.74
C PRO A 918 -10.29 58.45 -18.32
N HIS A 919 -11.08 58.52 -17.25
CA HIS A 919 -11.27 59.74 -16.48
C HIS A 919 -10.16 59.93 -15.44
N PRO A 920 -9.64 61.16 -15.25
CA PRO A 920 -8.57 61.45 -14.29
C PRO A 920 -9.10 61.60 -12.86
N GLY A 921 -8.32 61.17 -11.86
CA GLY A 921 -8.60 61.46 -10.44
C GLY A 921 -8.08 60.42 -9.45
N TYR A 922 -7.97 59.15 -9.84
CA TYR A 922 -7.44 58.08 -8.99
C TYR A 922 -6.10 57.56 -9.52
N SER A 923 -5.00 58.03 -8.92
CA SER A 923 -3.67 57.50 -9.17
C SER A 923 -3.49 56.15 -8.47
N HIS A 924 -3.83 55.05 -9.15
CA HIS A 924 -3.55 53.70 -8.63
C HIS A 924 -2.05 53.58 -8.33
N GLY A 925 -1.69 53.50 -7.04
CA GLY A 925 -0.30 53.47 -6.57
C GLY A 925 0.50 52.21 -6.92
N LEU A 926 -0.01 51.39 -7.85
CA LEU A 926 0.57 50.18 -8.41
C LEU A 926 0.72 50.23 -9.95
N ASN A 927 0.12 51.22 -10.63
CA ASN A 927 0.28 51.36 -12.08
C ASN A 927 1.75 51.58 -12.44
N ALA A 928 2.26 50.76 -13.37
CA ALA A 928 3.66 50.72 -13.80
C ALA A 928 4.69 50.54 -12.65
N ARG A 929 4.31 49.99 -11.49
CA ARG A 929 5.26 49.63 -10.41
C ARG A 929 5.50 48.13 -10.35
N HIS A 930 6.76 47.75 -10.20
CA HIS A 930 7.13 46.37 -9.93
C HIS A 930 6.72 45.97 -8.50
N ILE A 931 6.00 44.86 -8.38
CA ILE A 931 5.59 44.29 -7.10
C ILE A 931 6.59 43.18 -6.75
N LEU A 932 7.51 43.48 -5.85
CA LEU A 932 8.65 42.63 -5.51
C LEU A 932 8.39 41.74 -4.29
N GLU A 933 7.58 42.24 -3.35
CA GLU A 933 7.27 41.63 -2.05
C GLU A 933 5.92 42.10 -1.48
N VAL A 934 5.34 41.32 -0.56
CA VAL A 934 3.93 41.49 -0.13
C VAL A 934 3.72 42.77 0.70
N ALA A 935 4.74 43.25 1.41
CA ALA A 935 4.68 44.49 2.19
C ALA A 935 4.44 45.76 1.34
N MET A 936 4.62 45.68 0.01
CA MET A 936 4.34 46.79 -0.91
C MET A 936 2.84 47.08 -1.10
N PHE A 937 1.95 46.20 -0.62
CA PHE A 937 0.50 46.37 -0.68
C PHE A 937 -0.08 46.92 0.62
N ASN A 938 -0.65 48.12 0.59
CA ASN A 938 -1.46 48.60 1.71
C ASN A 938 -2.89 48.00 1.68
N ARG A 939 -3.60 48.04 2.81
CA ARG A 939 -4.92 47.41 3.00
C ARG A 939 -5.96 47.83 1.95
N ASP A 940 -5.89 49.08 1.49
CA ASP A 940 -6.90 49.64 0.59
C ASP A 940 -6.56 49.35 -0.88
N GLN A 941 -5.27 49.24 -1.26
CA GLN A 941 -4.82 48.64 -2.51
C GLN A 941 -5.23 47.15 -2.62
N ILE A 942 -5.14 46.39 -1.53
CA ILE A 942 -5.63 44.99 -1.47
C ILE A 942 -7.15 44.95 -1.69
N ARG A 943 -7.90 45.89 -1.11
CA ARG A 943 -9.34 46.03 -1.35
C ARG A 943 -9.66 46.42 -2.80
N GLU A 944 -8.91 47.32 -3.42
CA GLU A 944 -9.04 47.62 -4.85
C GLU A 944 -8.80 46.36 -5.70
N LEU A 945 -7.71 45.62 -5.46
CA LEU A 945 -7.42 44.36 -6.14
C LEU A 945 -8.54 43.33 -6.00
N PHE A 946 -9.11 43.15 -4.80
CA PHE A 946 -10.27 42.26 -4.61
C PHE A 946 -11.54 42.79 -5.29
N ASN A 947 -11.72 44.10 -5.42
CA ASN A 947 -12.88 44.68 -6.10
C ASN A 947 -12.75 44.60 -7.63
N VAL A 948 -11.55 44.81 -8.18
CA VAL A 948 -11.22 44.53 -9.60
C VAL A 948 -11.40 43.04 -9.90
N ALA A 949 -10.90 42.15 -9.03
CA ALA A 949 -11.13 40.70 -9.17
C ALA A 949 -12.63 40.33 -9.12
N ARG A 950 -13.44 40.98 -8.27
CA ARG A 950 -14.91 40.82 -8.25
C ARG A 950 -15.58 41.35 -9.51
N ALA A 951 -15.11 42.47 -10.08
CA ALA A 951 -15.61 43.01 -11.34
C ALA A 951 -15.29 42.07 -12.51
N LEU A 952 -14.03 41.63 -12.64
CA LEU A 952 -13.61 40.63 -13.62
C LEU A 952 -14.38 39.31 -13.48
N LYS A 953 -14.70 38.88 -12.24
CA LYS A 953 -15.54 37.70 -11.98
C LYS A 953 -17.01 37.87 -12.44
N ARG A 954 -17.47 39.10 -12.73
CA ARG A 954 -18.76 39.38 -13.39
C ARG A 954 -18.63 39.46 -14.91
N PHE A 955 -17.48 39.81 -15.46
CA PHE A 955 -17.19 39.78 -16.90
C PHE A 955 -17.01 38.35 -17.42
N LYS A 956 -18.12 37.63 -17.62
CA LYS A 956 -18.15 36.48 -18.55
C LYS A 956 -18.03 36.99 -19.99
N HIS A 957 -16.81 37.05 -20.50
CA HIS A 957 -16.58 37.28 -21.92
C HIS A 957 -17.17 36.10 -22.73
N LYS A 958 -17.91 36.40 -23.80
CA LYS A 958 -18.63 35.42 -24.65
C LYS A 958 -17.95 35.22 -26.01
N GLY A 959 -16.62 35.14 -26.04
CA GLY A 959 -15.86 34.99 -27.28
C GLY A 959 -14.63 34.11 -27.09
N HIS A 960 -14.41 33.19 -28.01
CA HIS A 960 -13.21 32.35 -28.09
C HIS A 960 -12.10 33.11 -28.82
N ILE A 961 -11.43 34.03 -28.11
CA ILE A 961 -10.39 34.92 -28.68
C ILE A 961 -9.20 34.13 -29.28
N LEU A 962 -8.96 32.91 -28.81
CA LEU A 962 -7.87 32.03 -29.24
C LEU A 962 -8.39 30.78 -29.98
N GLU A 963 -9.58 30.84 -30.58
CA GLU A 963 -10.13 29.76 -31.40
C GLU A 963 -9.15 29.39 -32.54
N ASP A 964 -8.98 28.07 -32.75
CA ASP A 964 -7.96 27.44 -33.62
C ASP A 964 -6.47 27.77 -33.35
N LYS A 965 -6.14 28.61 -32.36
CA LYS A 965 -4.74 28.90 -31.97
C LYS A 965 -4.17 27.78 -31.08
N VAL A 966 -2.87 27.51 -31.23
CA VAL A 966 -2.18 26.42 -30.50
C VAL A 966 -1.04 26.95 -29.66
N MET A 967 -0.98 26.56 -28.38
CA MET A 967 0.16 26.83 -27.49
C MET A 967 0.98 25.56 -27.26
N ALA A 968 2.29 25.63 -27.51
CA ALA A 968 3.23 24.54 -27.21
C ALA A 968 3.98 24.85 -25.91
N SER A 969 3.73 24.06 -24.85
CA SER A 969 4.43 24.21 -23.56
C SER A 969 5.46 23.09 -23.36
N VAL A 970 6.70 23.47 -23.12
CA VAL A 970 7.80 22.54 -22.85
C VAL A 970 8.32 22.79 -21.43
N PHE A 971 8.31 21.76 -20.59
CA PHE A 971 8.79 21.85 -19.20
C PHE A 971 9.83 20.75 -18.92
N TYR A 972 10.98 21.15 -18.37
CA TYR A 972 12.00 20.21 -17.89
C TYR A 972 11.54 19.49 -16.60
N GLU A 973 10.87 20.23 -15.71
CA GLU A 973 10.16 19.69 -14.54
C GLU A 973 8.74 20.27 -14.52
N VAL A 974 7.72 19.41 -14.46
CA VAL A 974 6.32 19.85 -14.60
C VAL A 974 5.72 20.26 -13.25
N SER A 975 5.64 21.56 -12.98
CA SER A 975 4.85 22.09 -11.87
C SER A 975 3.36 21.98 -12.18
N THR A 976 2.66 21.02 -11.58
CA THR A 976 1.22 20.74 -11.84
C THR A 976 0.35 21.99 -11.76
N ARG A 977 0.49 22.78 -10.68
CA ARG A 977 -0.24 24.04 -10.49
C ARG A 977 0.01 25.03 -11.64
N THR A 978 1.25 25.14 -12.11
CA THR A 978 1.62 26.04 -13.22
C THR A 978 1.09 25.55 -14.57
N SER A 979 1.27 24.26 -14.88
CA SER A 979 0.83 23.67 -16.15
C SER A 979 -0.69 23.72 -16.30
N CYS A 980 -1.42 23.35 -15.24
CA CYS A 980 -2.88 23.45 -15.21
C CYS A 980 -3.37 24.90 -15.37
N SER A 981 -2.71 25.90 -14.77
CA SER A 981 -3.09 27.30 -14.95
C SER A 981 -3.01 27.75 -16.42
N PHE A 982 -1.93 27.42 -17.13
CA PHE A 982 -1.78 27.79 -18.55
C PHE A 982 -2.71 26.99 -19.46
N ASN A 983 -2.90 25.69 -19.20
CA ASN A 983 -3.83 24.86 -19.97
C ASN A 983 -5.28 25.36 -19.82
N VAL A 984 -5.76 25.54 -18.58
CA VAL A 984 -7.12 26.05 -18.31
C VAL A 984 -7.32 27.47 -18.83
N ALA A 985 -6.29 28.32 -18.84
CA ALA A 985 -6.36 29.64 -19.45
C ALA A 985 -6.56 29.57 -20.98
N MET A 986 -5.72 28.80 -21.68
CA MET A 986 -5.79 28.65 -23.15
C MET A 986 -7.13 28.05 -23.58
N GLN A 987 -7.56 26.95 -22.93
CA GLN A 987 -8.84 26.29 -23.26
C GLN A 987 -10.05 27.19 -23.00
N ARG A 988 -10.06 27.99 -21.92
CA ARG A 988 -11.15 28.95 -21.65
C ARG A 988 -11.25 30.06 -22.69
N LEU A 989 -10.16 30.38 -23.37
CA LEU A 989 -10.13 31.34 -24.47
C LEU A 989 -10.39 30.68 -25.85
N GLY A 990 -10.63 29.36 -25.90
CA GLY A 990 -10.90 28.59 -27.13
C GLY A 990 -9.69 27.92 -27.79
N GLY A 991 -8.49 28.14 -27.26
CA GLY A 991 -7.25 27.62 -27.83
C GLY A 991 -6.88 26.21 -27.37
N ARG A 992 -6.02 25.55 -28.15
CA ARG A 992 -5.53 24.19 -27.90
C ARG A 992 -4.12 24.22 -27.29
N VAL A 993 -3.75 23.19 -26.53
CA VAL A 993 -2.44 23.09 -25.88
C VAL A 993 -1.77 21.77 -26.23
N VAL A 994 -0.51 21.83 -26.62
CA VAL A 994 0.39 20.68 -26.79
C VAL A 994 1.41 20.73 -25.66
N HIS A 995 1.41 19.69 -24.82
CA HIS A 995 2.42 19.51 -23.78
C HIS A 995 3.55 18.61 -24.29
N ILE A 996 4.80 18.96 -23.96
CA ILE A 996 5.97 18.12 -24.19
C ILE A 996 6.77 18.09 -22.88
N ASP A 997 7.01 16.88 -22.37
CA ASP A 997 7.76 16.61 -21.15
C ASP A 997 8.64 15.35 -21.30
N GLU A 998 9.41 15.03 -20.26
CA GLU A 998 10.28 13.85 -20.21
C GLU A 998 9.50 12.52 -20.35
N SER A 999 8.24 12.48 -19.88
CA SER A 999 7.42 11.25 -19.89
C SER A 999 6.80 10.95 -21.26
N SER A 1000 6.63 11.99 -22.08
CA SER A 1000 6.05 11.96 -23.42
C SER A 1000 7.10 11.97 -24.55
N SER A 1001 8.38 12.02 -24.20
CA SER A 1001 9.53 11.93 -25.13
C SER A 1001 10.36 10.66 -24.90
N SER A 1002 11.19 10.27 -25.87
CA SER A 1002 11.90 8.96 -25.89
C SER A 1002 12.98 8.75 -24.81
N VAL A 1003 13.09 9.62 -23.80
CA VAL A 1003 14.21 9.62 -22.83
C VAL A 1003 14.41 8.27 -22.14
N LYS A 1004 13.31 7.55 -21.87
CA LYS A 1004 13.31 6.21 -21.25
C LYS A 1004 13.88 5.08 -22.14
N LYS A 1005 14.33 5.37 -23.37
CA LYS A 1005 15.08 4.44 -24.23
C LYS A 1005 16.59 4.73 -24.30
N GLY A 1006 17.09 5.68 -23.50
CA GLY A 1006 18.49 6.13 -23.53
C GLY A 1006 18.74 7.33 -24.44
N GLU A 1007 17.73 7.83 -25.17
CA GLU A 1007 17.81 9.10 -25.91
C GLU A 1007 17.81 10.29 -24.94
N THR A 1008 18.96 10.77 -24.49
CA THR A 1008 18.99 12.04 -23.74
C THR A 1008 18.43 13.18 -24.59
N LEU A 1009 17.79 14.18 -23.96
CA LEU A 1009 17.37 15.42 -24.64
C LEU A 1009 18.53 16.18 -25.31
N GLN A 1010 19.77 15.85 -24.94
CA GLN A 1010 21.03 16.32 -25.50
C GLN A 1010 21.47 15.54 -26.76
N GLY A 1011 20.96 14.32 -26.98
CA GLY A 1011 21.35 13.42 -28.07
C GLY A 1011 20.91 13.89 -29.47
N LYS A 1012 19.68 14.41 -29.61
CA LYS A 1012 19.17 15.00 -30.88
C LYS A 1012 19.86 16.31 -31.29
N HIS A 1013 20.89 16.72 -30.55
CA HIS A 1013 21.59 17.99 -30.69
C HIS A 1013 22.98 17.82 -31.34
N CYS A 1014 23.44 16.58 -31.57
CA CYS A 1014 24.81 16.25 -31.95
C CYS A 1014 24.95 15.17 -33.06
N GLU A 1015 24.08 15.16 -34.09
CA GLU A 1015 24.47 14.60 -35.41
C GLU A 1015 25.38 15.58 -36.17
N PHE A 1016 26.45 16.01 -35.51
CA PHE A 1016 27.67 16.56 -36.10
C PHE A 1016 28.85 16.06 -35.26
N TYR A 1017 29.91 15.61 -35.93
CA TYR A 1017 30.85 14.60 -35.41
C TYR A 1017 31.77 15.08 -34.27
N PRO A 1018 32.36 14.14 -33.48
CA PRO A 1018 32.93 14.43 -32.17
C PRO A 1018 34.40 14.88 -32.22
N LEU A 1019 34.81 15.64 -31.20
CA LEU A 1019 36.18 15.64 -30.68
C LEU A 1019 36.24 16.20 -29.25
N PHE A 1020 37.33 15.89 -28.53
CA PHE A 1020 37.80 16.54 -27.30
C PHE A 1020 36.92 16.53 -26.05
N LEU A 1021 37.12 15.48 -25.24
CA LEU A 1021 37.29 15.69 -23.80
C LEU A 1021 38.56 16.54 -23.57
N ASN A 1022 38.39 17.83 -23.24
CA ASN A 1022 39.29 18.61 -22.37
C ASN A 1022 38.84 20.09 -22.31
N LEU A 1023 38.34 20.53 -21.15
CA LEU A 1023 38.69 21.78 -20.45
C LEU A 1023 37.71 22.10 -19.31
N MET A 1024 38.23 22.08 -18.08
CA MET A 1024 37.84 22.91 -16.92
C MET A 1024 36.43 22.73 -16.31
N GLY A 1025 36.38 22.41 -15.01
CA GLY A 1025 35.16 22.47 -14.20
C GLY A 1025 34.95 23.84 -13.53
N SER A 1026 33.69 24.27 -13.42
CA SER A 1026 33.23 25.39 -12.59
C SER A 1026 31.69 25.34 -12.45
N PRO A 1027 31.07 25.69 -11.30
CA PRO A 1027 29.63 25.57 -11.07
C PRO A 1027 28.80 26.69 -11.75
N TYR A 1028 28.91 26.83 -13.07
CA TYR A 1028 28.31 27.93 -13.87
C TYR A 1028 27.47 27.45 -15.08
N ILE A 1029 26.88 26.26 -14.98
CA ILE A 1029 26.31 25.54 -16.14
C ILE A 1029 24.85 25.91 -16.47
N LEU A 1030 24.03 26.29 -15.48
CA LEU A 1030 22.59 26.48 -15.67
C LEU A 1030 22.20 27.62 -16.63
N ASP A 1031 22.99 28.70 -16.69
CA ASP A 1031 22.55 29.89 -17.42
C ASP A 1031 22.65 29.76 -18.95
N ARG A 1032 23.66 29.02 -19.44
CA ARG A 1032 23.88 28.85 -20.90
C ARG A 1032 22.83 27.97 -21.56
N LEU A 1033 22.22 27.02 -20.85
CA LEU A 1033 21.33 26.00 -21.43
C LEU A 1033 20.07 26.59 -22.06
N GLN A 1034 19.32 27.45 -21.36
CA GLN A 1034 18.13 28.09 -21.91
C GLN A 1034 18.46 28.95 -23.15
N THR A 1035 19.57 29.67 -23.10
CA THR A 1035 20.04 30.54 -24.19
C THR A 1035 20.46 29.72 -25.40
N VAL A 1036 21.16 28.59 -25.22
CA VAL A 1036 21.49 27.66 -26.31
C VAL A 1036 20.23 27.01 -26.91
N PHE A 1037 19.25 26.63 -26.09
CA PHE A 1037 18.01 26.03 -26.57
C PHE A 1037 17.18 27.00 -27.43
N ASN A 1038 16.93 28.21 -26.93
CA ASN A 1038 16.21 29.25 -27.68
C ASN A 1038 16.95 29.62 -28.98
N ARG A 1039 18.30 29.64 -28.96
CA ARG A 1039 19.13 29.83 -30.15
C ARG A 1039 18.93 28.72 -31.19
N LEU A 1040 18.94 27.44 -30.78
CA LEU A 1040 18.80 26.33 -31.72
C LEU A 1040 17.38 26.22 -32.28
N GLN A 1041 16.35 26.38 -31.45
CA GLN A 1041 14.95 26.35 -31.88
C GLN A 1041 14.68 27.45 -32.92
N THR A 1042 15.17 28.67 -32.68
CA THR A 1042 15.08 29.78 -33.62
C THR A 1042 15.76 29.45 -34.96
N ARG A 1043 16.93 28.80 -34.94
CA ARG A 1043 17.61 28.33 -36.16
C ARG A 1043 16.86 27.21 -36.87
N LEU A 1044 16.34 26.22 -36.15
CA LEU A 1044 15.54 25.12 -36.71
C LEU A 1044 14.27 25.62 -37.39
N LEU A 1045 13.62 26.64 -36.83
CA LEU A 1045 12.44 27.25 -37.45
C LEU A 1045 12.74 27.93 -38.80
N THR A 1046 13.98 28.32 -39.10
CA THR A 1046 14.35 28.84 -40.43
C THR A 1046 14.26 27.80 -41.55
N LEU A 1047 14.18 26.51 -41.23
CA LEU A 1047 13.96 25.43 -42.18
C LEU A 1047 12.49 25.30 -42.64
N TYR A 1048 11.58 25.99 -41.96
CA TYR A 1048 10.14 25.98 -42.24
C TYR A 1048 9.70 27.36 -42.76
N ASP A 1049 8.52 27.45 -43.37
CA ASP A 1049 7.99 28.74 -43.84
C ASP A 1049 7.10 29.38 -42.78
N VAL A 1050 7.77 30.13 -41.89
CA VAL A 1050 7.19 30.77 -40.71
C VAL A 1050 7.76 32.18 -40.54
N LYS A 1051 6.93 33.09 -40.03
CA LYS A 1051 7.34 34.39 -39.48
C LYS A 1051 7.64 34.24 -37.99
N LEU A 1052 8.75 34.81 -37.51
CA LEU A 1052 9.18 34.70 -36.11
C LEU A 1052 8.94 35.99 -35.33
N ASN A 1053 7.88 36.01 -34.52
CA ASN A 1053 7.59 37.14 -33.64
C ASN A 1053 8.15 36.86 -32.24
N TYR A 1054 9.16 37.61 -31.81
CA TYR A 1054 9.76 37.48 -30.47
C TYR A 1054 9.05 38.41 -29.48
N VAL A 1055 8.69 37.91 -28.29
CA VAL A 1055 8.12 38.73 -27.20
C VAL A 1055 9.07 38.70 -26.01
N SER A 1056 9.61 39.87 -25.64
CA SER A 1056 10.61 39.98 -24.56
C SER A 1056 10.76 41.43 -24.07
N PRO A 1057 10.96 41.66 -22.75
CA PRO A 1057 11.44 42.95 -22.26
C PRO A 1057 12.80 43.31 -22.88
N PRO A 1058 13.14 44.61 -23.05
CA PRO A 1058 14.37 45.05 -23.71
C PRO A 1058 15.66 44.38 -23.18
N ASN A 1059 15.72 44.15 -21.85
CA ASN A 1059 16.88 43.57 -21.17
C ASN A 1059 17.04 42.05 -21.38
N LEU A 1060 16.09 41.40 -22.08
CA LEU A 1060 15.98 39.94 -22.24
C LEU A 1060 15.72 39.52 -23.71
N GLY A 1061 16.06 40.39 -24.67
CA GLY A 1061 15.86 40.16 -26.10
C GLY A 1061 16.64 38.99 -26.70
N MET A 1062 16.19 38.51 -27.87
CA MET A 1062 16.92 37.52 -28.66
C MET A 1062 18.26 38.12 -29.15
N PRO A 1063 19.43 37.48 -28.92
CA PRO A 1063 20.73 38.04 -29.28
C PRO A 1063 20.85 38.36 -30.78
N GLU A 1064 21.45 39.51 -31.11
CA GLU A 1064 21.52 40.06 -32.47
C GLU A 1064 22.08 39.06 -33.50
N SER A 1065 23.18 38.36 -33.18
CA SER A 1065 23.80 37.33 -34.04
C SER A 1065 22.92 36.10 -34.36
N ILE A 1066 21.72 36.03 -33.78
CA ILE A 1066 20.68 35.05 -34.11
C ILE A 1066 19.61 35.69 -35.00
N GLN A 1067 19.23 36.93 -34.72
CA GLN A 1067 18.35 37.70 -35.60
C GLN A 1067 19.01 37.90 -36.98
N GLU A 1068 20.30 38.27 -37.02
CA GLU A 1068 21.11 38.32 -38.23
C GLU A 1068 21.15 36.97 -38.97
N PHE A 1069 21.27 35.85 -38.24
CA PHE A 1069 21.23 34.53 -38.85
C PHE A 1069 19.86 34.23 -39.48
N VAL A 1070 18.75 34.54 -38.82
CA VAL A 1070 17.39 34.35 -39.34
C VAL A 1070 17.16 35.22 -40.58
N ALA A 1071 17.63 36.48 -40.56
CA ALA A 1071 17.62 37.36 -41.72
C ALA A 1071 18.47 36.80 -42.87
N SER A 1072 19.63 36.19 -42.58
CA SER A 1072 20.48 35.52 -43.58
C SER A 1072 19.83 34.30 -44.25
N LYS A 1073 18.73 33.79 -43.68
CA LYS A 1073 17.89 32.73 -44.25
C LYS A 1073 16.61 33.26 -44.93
N GLY A 1074 16.48 34.58 -45.09
CA GLY A 1074 15.35 35.22 -45.76
C GLY A 1074 14.03 35.14 -45.00
N LYS A 1075 14.06 34.84 -43.70
CA LYS A 1075 12.84 34.65 -42.88
C LYS A 1075 12.47 35.96 -42.17
N GLN A 1076 11.19 36.32 -42.26
CA GLN A 1076 10.67 37.51 -41.60
C GLN A 1076 10.62 37.33 -40.08
N GLN A 1077 11.00 38.37 -39.35
CA GLN A 1077 10.98 38.39 -37.89
C GLN A 1077 10.71 39.80 -37.36
N GLU A 1078 10.05 39.89 -36.22
CA GLU A 1078 9.68 41.14 -35.54
C GLU A 1078 9.84 40.95 -34.01
N VAL A 1079 10.10 42.04 -33.29
CA VAL A 1079 10.26 42.05 -31.83
C VAL A 1079 9.16 42.90 -31.21
N TYR A 1080 8.53 42.38 -30.15
CA TYR A 1080 7.43 42.99 -29.42
C TYR A 1080 7.73 43.02 -27.92
N GLU A 1081 7.33 44.09 -27.24
CA GLU A 1081 7.55 44.24 -25.80
C GLU A 1081 6.45 43.57 -24.95
N SER A 1082 5.26 43.36 -25.52
CA SER A 1082 4.13 42.72 -24.83
C SER A 1082 3.41 41.68 -25.69
N LEU A 1083 2.87 40.65 -25.01
CA LEU A 1083 2.18 39.53 -25.66
C LEU A 1083 0.87 39.97 -26.34
N GLU A 1084 0.20 40.97 -25.78
CA GLU A 1084 -1.09 41.49 -26.26
C GLU A 1084 -0.99 42.11 -27.67
N GLN A 1085 0.17 42.68 -28.03
CA GLN A 1085 0.43 43.24 -29.35
C GLN A 1085 0.54 42.16 -30.45
N VAL A 1086 0.98 40.95 -30.09
CA VAL A 1086 1.35 39.89 -31.05
C VAL A 1086 0.30 38.79 -31.19
N LEU A 1087 -0.54 38.58 -30.18
CA LEU A 1087 -1.57 37.54 -30.15
C LEU A 1087 -2.51 37.54 -31.37
N PRO A 1088 -2.99 38.69 -31.89
CA PRO A 1088 -3.88 38.71 -33.05
C PRO A 1088 -3.24 38.16 -34.35
N VAL A 1089 -1.91 38.23 -34.46
CA VAL A 1089 -1.14 37.90 -35.68
C VAL A 1089 -0.20 36.69 -35.51
N THR A 1090 -0.37 35.92 -34.43
CA THR A 1090 0.41 34.71 -34.13
C THR A 1090 -0.49 33.50 -34.17
N ASP A 1091 -0.08 32.42 -34.84
CA ASP A 1091 -0.86 31.17 -34.95
C ASP A 1091 -0.45 30.11 -33.93
N VAL A 1092 0.85 30.03 -33.63
CA VAL A 1092 1.42 29.13 -32.63
C VAL A 1092 2.20 29.92 -31.59
N LEU A 1093 1.78 29.85 -30.33
CA LEU A 1093 2.46 30.52 -29.22
C LEU A 1093 3.41 29.55 -28.51
N TYR A 1094 4.68 29.94 -28.40
CA TYR A 1094 5.70 29.25 -27.61
C TYR A 1094 6.12 30.14 -26.43
N MET A 1095 6.17 29.59 -25.22
CA MET A 1095 6.46 30.36 -24.00
C MET A 1095 7.33 29.53 -23.04
N THR A 1096 8.46 30.10 -22.63
CA THR A 1096 9.40 29.50 -21.68
C THR A 1096 9.35 30.22 -20.33
N ARG A 1097 9.58 29.49 -19.22
CA ARG A 1097 9.57 30.05 -17.87
C ARG A 1097 10.98 30.27 -17.35
N ILE A 1098 11.26 31.46 -16.84
CA ILE A 1098 12.45 31.79 -16.05
C ILE A 1098 12.13 31.65 -14.54
N ARG A 1099 13.06 31.12 -13.73
CA ARG A 1099 13.00 31.12 -12.24
C ARG A 1099 13.72 32.37 -11.67
N LYS A 1100 13.36 32.79 -10.44
CA LYS A 1100 13.76 34.09 -9.83
C LYS A 1100 15.28 34.22 -9.55
N GLU A 1101 16.04 33.14 -9.64
CA GLU A 1101 17.49 33.09 -9.35
C GLU A 1101 18.37 33.94 -10.30
N ARG A 1102 17.85 34.37 -11.47
CA ARG A 1102 18.54 35.28 -12.40
C ARG A 1102 18.59 36.76 -11.97
N GLY A 1103 18.18 37.09 -10.74
CA GLY A 1103 18.01 38.48 -10.27
C GLY A 1103 19.22 39.14 -9.58
N ASN A 1104 20.25 38.38 -9.20
CA ASN A 1104 21.35 38.92 -8.37
C ASN A 1104 22.50 39.51 -9.22
N THR A 1105 22.24 40.64 -9.90
CA THR A 1105 23.30 41.56 -10.38
C THR A 1105 22.76 42.98 -10.62
N THR A 1106 22.65 43.74 -9.52
CA THR A 1106 22.88 45.20 -9.48
C THR A 1106 22.22 46.10 -10.55
N ARG A 1107 20.89 46.23 -10.51
CA ARG A 1107 20.24 47.55 -10.30
C ARG A 1107 18.74 47.45 -10.01
#